data_AF-A0A927UIK1-F1
#
_entry.id   AF-A0A927UIK1-F1
#
_cell.length_a   1.000
_cell.length_b   1.000
_cell.length_c   1.000
_cell.angle_alpha   90.00
_cell.angle_beta   90.00
_cell.angle_gamma   90.00
#
_symmetry.space_group_name_H-M   'P 1'
#
loop_
_entity.id
_entity.type
_entity.pdbx_description
1 polymer ?
#
loop_
_entity_poly.entity_id
_entity_poly.type
_entity_poly.pdbx_seq_one_letter_code
_entity_poly.pdbx_strand_id
1 'polypeptide(L)'
;MNRSSEIRKRKKKFLSFVLSVLLVVGLLYVPMNAADTDQSVWTCSGETSSYIFTYEGKQVITDDNENKRGLDEIDRMVSKDSGILVSGGYTIGNKDMVVDGSVGGVEIGEGNKLICGSLSGSIKNNGTLKIGTLDTSKLTSFYNNGVVEADDVVLTVVQNTSAAKYNVAKSFKTNGYNSQNIGTVVAKPNAKISSDGGTIYLVVGSNEASVSNISTPTEAWKLMPEDTDLEPVELTIAPGPDVSDGIPDDIHTYDDGSIYVKKSFKLSPPDGYAIGNDKSDYTIDGLIIDGDKYQEIKSDSDKQFLILKLSDYIYTYENPNEGNTNFANIHFDSVDPTITSAVFSADGKTITAPAEGETVEAKILKITLTANDPNLIPEIAYKFGADEMEQIETMSSSGASYTGTIKMTSDSSAVKDCYYKISDKSGNVASLGFKLQYPKEAPEVSVTCSDVYVGDTIKPVVTTNPSSLAEEVTYEYKGKKEPDTSYTSEVPVKAGEYTLKATTKENSVYKSKSATCDFSILKKKISAKVSVADNYVGDSYEPKVTVDPVVDVKAKYMYKASGTPDDAYSTTKPTKAGTYYVKAILSYDTDKYEMLDCESSFKISKKKPKSSVKISEQKEDKDYTPTLTTDSDGKNKAVFEYKKKDADDSTYSKTKPKTHGSYTVRATIPETDKYLAATCEADYVITKVDDKNDSVIYQLSGDKGKNGYYKSDVYIVAPKGYKFASSKDGKYSDKIKYTNDLKKIYVKRTSDDEILEPIDFDEEIKIDKELPKLAGTLNGEAVSLTDGKELYADNLTISISDENLAKVTLDGEEVSVDSKTVTLQLDSEMGEKTFNITTEDEAGNENNIKLVLKSEWLKNKIIPGGKKVKLRSGDVYTLEPGAWVVAGDSTVYNGGQEFFVTSSGDYTFEKQ
;
A
#
# COMPACT_ATOMS: atom_id res chain seq x y z
N MET A 1 23.50 -20.37 23.46
CA MET A 1 24.21 -19.66 22.36
C MET A 1 23.66 -18.23 22.31
N ASN A 2 24.49 -17.19 22.53
CA ASN A 2 25.31 -16.45 21.52
C ASN A 2 24.45 -15.52 20.63
N ARG A 3 24.87 -14.31 20.18
CA ARG A 3 25.99 -13.37 20.51
C ARG A 3 25.71 -12.03 19.75
N SER A 4 26.42 -10.90 19.91
CA SER A 4 27.64 -10.54 20.66
C SER A 4 27.66 -9.05 21.04
N SER A 5 28.50 -8.70 22.02
CA SER A 5 29.14 -7.37 22.16
C SER A 5 30.26 -7.15 21.12
N GLU A 6 30.68 -5.89 20.88
CA GLU A 6 32.10 -5.42 20.73
C GLU A 6 32.20 -3.91 20.29
N ILE A 7 32.83 -2.99 21.04
CA ILE A 7 34.27 -2.52 21.07
C ILE A 7 34.72 -1.45 20.02
N ARG A 8 35.31 -0.32 20.51
CA ARG A 8 36.57 0.37 20.06
C ARG A 8 36.87 1.63 20.93
N LYS A 9 38.03 1.80 21.63
CA LYS A 9 39.45 2.16 21.23
C LYS A 9 39.65 3.69 20.94
N ARG A 10 40.74 4.42 21.31
CA ARG A 10 42.04 4.16 22.01
C ARG A 10 42.94 5.43 22.25
N LYS A 11 43.92 5.37 23.20
CA LYS A 11 45.24 6.13 23.32
C LYS A 11 45.18 7.63 23.80
N LYS A 12 46.26 8.34 24.25
CA LYS A 12 47.73 8.29 23.94
C LYS A 12 48.69 9.14 24.89
N LYS A 13 49.82 8.58 25.40
CA LYS A 13 51.17 9.20 25.74
C LYS A 13 51.32 10.35 26.81
N PHE A 14 52.48 10.73 27.44
CA PHE A 14 53.87 10.19 27.71
C PHE A 14 54.80 11.25 28.42
N LEU A 15 55.86 10.90 29.21
CA LEU A 15 57.25 11.52 29.37
C LEU A 15 57.99 11.18 30.73
N SER A 16 59.33 11.40 30.88
CA SER A 16 60.21 10.98 32.04
C SER A 16 61.66 11.59 32.07
N PHE A 17 62.28 11.83 33.27
CA PHE A 17 63.75 11.89 33.66
C PHE A 17 63.92 12.18 35.21
N VAL A 18 64.99 11.99 36.04
CA VAL A 18 66.47 11.68 35.98
C VAL A 18 67.40 12.95 35.98
N LEU A 19 68.53 13.18 36.70
CA LEU A 19 69.75 12.41 37.17
C LEU A 19 70.45 12.98 38.49
N SER A 20 71.68 12.55 38.89
CA SER A 20 72.44 12.81 40.18
C SER A 20 74.01 12.82 39.98
N VAL A 21 75.03 12.90 40.89
CA VAL A 21 75.34 13.00 42.37
C VAL A 21 76.88 13.28 42.63
N LEU A 22 77.43 13.56 43.86
CA LEU A 22 78.86 13.34 44.42
C LEU A 22 79.66 14.47 45.23
N LEU A 23 80.58 14.05 46.16
CA LEU A 23 81.76 14.67 46.92
C LEU A 23 81.54 15.72 48.09
N VAL A 24 82.34 16.01 49.18
CA VAL A 24 83.69 15.66 49.84
C VAL A 24 84.72 16.85 49.89
N VAL A 25 85.61 17.20 50.88
CA VAL A 25 86.03 16.81 52.29
C VAL A 25 86.92 17.93 52.98
N GLY A 26 87.29 17.85 54.30
CA GLY A 26 88.35 18.69 54.98
C GLY A 26 88.69 18.31 56.48
N LEU A 27 89.83 18.75 57.06
CA LEU A 27 90.46 18.28 58.37
C LEU A 27 90.56 19.38 59.51
N LEU A 28 90.52 19.06 60.83
CA LEU A 28 91.59 18.77 61.87
C LEU A 28 92.69 19.86 62.07
N TYR A 29 93.35 20.10 63.24
CA TYR A 29 93.13 19.91 64.71
C TYR A 29 94.17 20.80 65.48
N VAL A 30 94.20 20.83 66.83
CA VAL A 30 95.17 21.60 67.68
C VAL A 30 95.61 20.79 68.95
N PRO A 31 96.91 20.80 69.40
CA PRO A 31 97.46 19.82 70.37
C PRO A 31 97.94 20.40 71.73
N MET A 32 98.58 19.58 72.60
CA MET A 32 99.31 20.07 73.80
C MET A 32 100.42 19.16 74.37
N ASN A 33 101.58 19.76 74.69
CA ASN A 33 102.58 19.48 75.76
C ASN A 33 103.59 18.27 75.78
N ALA A 34 104.88 18.66 75.89
CA ALA A 34 105.91 18.24 76.87
C ALA A 34 107.02 17.18 76.56
N ALA A 35 108.24 17.71 76.43
CA ALA A 35 109.62 17.29 76.81
C ALA A 35 109.90 16.08 77.74
N ASP A 36 111.11 15.47 77.79
CA ASP A 36 112.31 15.44 76.89
C ASP A 36 113.37 14.41 77.40
N THR A 37 114.25 13.95 76.48
CA THR A 37 115.61 13.34 76.57
C THR A 37 115.85 11.88 76.15
N ASP A 38 116.83 11.71 75.24
CA ASP A 38 117.63 10.52 74.89
C ASP A 38 116.96 9.17 74.52
N GLN A 39 115.88 9.24 73.73
CA GLN A 39 115.75 8.38 72.54
C GLN A 39 115.41 9.26 71.33
N SER A 40 115.71 8.83 70.10
CA SER A 40 115.66 9.68 68.89
C SER A 40 114.28 10.33 68.68
N VAL A 41 114.15 11.59 69.11
CA VAL A 41 112.85 12.26 69.29
C VAL A 41 112.28 12.74 67.95
N TRP A 42 111.13 12.19 67.55
CA TRP A 42 110.28 12.80 66.53
C TRP A 42 109.46 13.92 67.18
N THR A 43 109.96 15.16 67.10
CA THR A 43 109.17 16.34 67.50
C THR A 43 108.25 16.78 66.37
N CYS A 44 107.01 17.09 66.71
CA CYS A 44 106.00 17.63 65.79
C CYS A 44 105.31 18.81 66.47
N SER A 45 105.32 19.97 65.82
CA SER A 45 104.77 21.21 66.35
C SER A 45 104.09 22.01 65.25
N GLY A 46 102.79 22.19 65.36
CA GLY A 46 101.98 22.96 64.41
C GLY A 46 100.51 22.95 64.84
N GLU A 47 99.89 24.12 64.84
CA GLU A 47 98.45 24.29 64.95
C GLU A 47 97.93 24.60 63.53
N THR A 48 96.92 23.87 63.06
CA THR A 48 96.37 23.83 61.68
C THR A 48 97.16 23.06 60.60
N SER A 49 96.50 22.03 60.03
CA SER A 49 96.53 21.45 58.66
C SER A 49 97.84 21.19 57.87
N SER A 50 99.04 21.46 58.40
CA SER A 50 100.31 21.15 57.72
C SER A 50 101.35 20.64 58.73
N TYR A 51 101.88 19.43 58.52
CA TYR A 51 102.88 18.83 59.41
C TYR A 51 104.21 18.58 58.70
N ILE A 52 105.30 18.89 59.41
CA ILE A 52 106.69 18.65 58.99
C ILE A 52 107.31 17.65 59.96
N PHE A 53 107.73 16.51 59.45
CA PHE A 53 108.44 15.49 60.22
C PHE A 53 109.92 15.50 59.84
N THR A 54 110.81 15.42 60.83
CA THR A 54 112.27 15.40 60.61
C THR A 54 112.91 14.21 61.32
N TYR A 55 113.64 13.38 60.58
CA TYR A 55 114.44 12.27 61.12
C TYR A 55 115.77 12.17 60.38
N GLU A 56 116.87 12.00 61.12
CA GLU A 56 118.26 12.01 60.61
C GLU A 56 118.56 13.14 59.58
N GLY A 57 118.01 14.33 59.81
CA GLY A 57 118.23 15.51 58.96
C GLY A 57 117.47 15.52 57.63
N LYS A 58 116.61 14.55 57.35
CA LYS A 58 115.64 14.61 56.24
C LYS A 58 114.31 15.16 56.75
N GLN A 59 113.80 16.19 56.07
CA GLN A 59 112.45 16.71 56.27
C GLN A 59 111.48 16.07 55.28
N VAL A 60 110.32 15.64 55.77
CA VAL A 60 109.16 15.28 54.97
C VAL A 60 108.04 16.25 55.32
N ILE A 61 107.49 16.93 54.31
CA ILE A 61 106.38 17.87 54.42
C ILE A 61 105.15 17.22 53.81
N THR A 62 104.05 17.19 54.55
CA THR A 62 102.74 16.73 54.04
C THR A 62 101.67 17.75 54.38
N ASP A 63 101.11 18.38 53.35
CA ASP A 63 99.83 19.10 53.43
C ASP A 63 98.65 18.10 53.39
N ASP A 64 97.52 18.53 53.94
CA ASP A 64 96.32 17.70 54.12
C ASP A 64 95.80 17.03 52.84
N ASN A 65 95.50 15.74 52.95
CA ASN A 65 94.73 14.92 52.00
C ASN A 65 95.04 15.09 50.49
N GLU A 66 96.03 14.34 49.99
CA GLU A 66 95.78 13.39 48.88
C GLU A 66 96.97 12.44 48.59
N ASN A 67 98.19 12.79 49.02
CA ASN A 67 99.39 12.09 48.53
C ASN A 67 99.68 10.77 49.26
N LYS A 68 98.94 9.71 48.90
CA LYS A 68 99.13 8.31 49.35
C LYS A 68 100.59 7.85 49.38
N ARG A 69 101.44 8.39 48.51
CA ARG A 69 102.84 7.98 48.39
C ARG A 69 103.68 8.26 49.64
N GLY A 70 103.34 9.29 50.42
CA GLY A 70 103.97 9.54 51.73
C GLY A 70 103.51 8.55 52.80
N LEU A 71 102.22 8.21 52.80
CA LEU A 71 101.65 7.19 53.69
C LEU A 71 102.22 5.79 53.39
N ASP A 72 102.34 5.41 52.11
CA ASP A 72 102.97 4.15 51.68
C ASP A 72 104.46 4.05 52.09
N GLU A 73 105.15 5.18 52.28
CA GLU A 73 106.55 5.22 52.69
C GLU A 73 106.70 5.14 54.22
N ILE A 74 105.76 5.72 54.98
CA ILE A 74 105.62 5.54 56.44
C ILE A 74 105.22 4.09 56.77
N ASP A 75 104.20 3.53 56.10
CA ASP A 75 103.69 2.17 56.33
C ASP A 75 104.76 1.09 56.06
N ARG A 76 105.71 1.37 55.15
CA ARG A 76 106.91 0.55 54.97
C ARG A 76 107.90 0.67 56.13
N MET A 77 108.15 1.88 56.63
CA MET A 77 109.15 2.12 57.69
C MET A 77 108.72 1.56 59.05
N VAL A 78 107.43 1.58 59.39
CA VAL A 78 106.90 1.10 60.68
C VAL A 78 106.93 -0.44 60.82
N SER A 79 107.22 -1.17 59.74
CA SER A 79 107.15 -2.65 59.71
C SER A 79 108.26 -3.42 60.46
N LYS A 80 109.14 -2.76 61.23
CA LYS A 80 110.21 -3.40 62.02
C LYS A 80 110.55 -2.67 63.33
N ASP A 81 110.51 -3.43 64.44
CA ASP A 81 111.32 -3.27 65.66
C ASP A 81 111.61 -1.84 66.16
N SER A 82 110.58 -1.04 66.43
CA SER A 82 110.64 0.14 67.32
C SER A 82 109.26 0.46 67.89
N GLY A 83 109.17 0.75 69.19
CA GLY A 83 107.92 1.11 69.86
C GLY A 83 107.52 2.56 69.57
N ILE A 84 106.22 2.81 69.37
CA ILE A 84 105.68 4.14 69.02
C ILE A 84 104.74 4.64 70.12
N LEU A 85 105.05 5.80 70.69
CA LEU A 85 104.13 6.58 71.52
C LEU A 85 103.22 7.42 70.60
N VAL A 86 101.92 7.13 70.62
CA VAL A 86 100.91 7.89 69.85
C VAL A 86 100.07 8.75 70.81
N SER A 87 100.38 10.03 70.89
CA SER A 87 99.64 11.03 71.68
C SER A 87 98.94 12.03 70.75
N GLY A 88 97.69 11.73 70.39
CA GLY A 88 96.87 12.51 69.47
C GLY A 88 95.77 11.64 68.87
N GLY A 89 94.63 12.23 68.52
CA GLY A 89 93.49 11.48 67.98
C GLY A 89 93.77 10.94 66.58
N TYR A 90 93.83 9.62 66.43
CA TYR A 90 94.01 8.94 65.15
C TYR A 90 92.79 8.07 64.79
N THR A 91 92.51 7.98 63.49
CA THR A 91 91.55 7.03 62.90
C THR A 91 92.33 6.05 62.01
N ILE A 92 92.17 4.75 62.23
CA ILE A 92 92.91 3.69 61.52
C ILE A 92 91.92 2.75 60.83
N GLY A 93 92.21 2.39 59.57
CA GLY A 93 91.30 1.65 58.70
C GLY A 93 91.49 0.12 58.69
N ASN A 94 90.45 -0.60 59.10
CA ASN A 94 90.13 -2.00 58.74
C ASN A 94 91.27 -3.04 58.87
N LYS A 95 92.08 -2.98 59.93
CA LYS A 95 92.88 -4.09 60.44
C LYS A 95 92.89 -4.07 61.97
N ASP A 96 93.10 -5.23 62.58
CA ASP A 96 93.29 -5.37 64.03
C ASP A 96 94.48 -4.54 64.52
N MET A 97 94.35 -3.93 65.69
CA MET A 97 95.31 -2.96 66.23
C MET A 97 96.01 -3.52 67.47
N VAL A 98 97.34 -3.55 67.45
CA VAL A 98 98.20 -4.05 68.53
C VAL A 98 99.12 -2.93 69.00
N VAL A 99 99.05 -2.56 70.29
CA VAL A 99 99.86 -1.49 70.89
C VAL A 99 100.48 -1.95 72.20
N ASP A 100 101.80 -2.12 72.22
CA ASP A 100 102.55 -2.45 73.44
C ASP A 100 102.81 -1.17 74.27
N GLY A 101 101.74 -0.63 74.85
CA GLY A 101 101.75 0.65 75.57
C GLY A 101 100.34 1.17 75.93
N SER A 102 100.30 2.42 76.39
CA SER A 102 99.06 3.13 76.75
C SER A 102 98.38 3.75 75.53
N VAL A 103 97.06 3.60 75.44
CA VAL A 103 96.21 4.21 74.41
C VAL A 103 95.31 5.30 75.02
N GLY A 104 95.17 6.44 74.34
CA GLY A 104 94.29 7.53 74.77
C GLY A 104 93.63 8.25 73.58
N GLY A 105 92.29 8.19 73.51
CA GLY A 105 91.49 8.91 72.53
C GLY A 105 91.51 8.29 71.13
N VAL A 106 90.82 7.16 70.95
CA VAL A 106 90.75 6.45 69.66
C VAL A 106 89.29 6.10 69.32
N GLU A 107 88.92 6.28 68.06
CA GLU A 107 87.64 5.85 67.48
C GLU A 107 87.91 4.71 66.49
N ILE A 108 87.19 3.59 66.65
CA ILE A 108 87.49 2.32 65.96
C ILE A 108 86.32 1.94 65.05
N GLY A 109 86.63 1.56 63.80
CA GLY A 109 85.64 1.08 62.84
C GLY A 109 84.96 -0.24 63.25
N GLU A 110 83.76 -0.47 62.75
CA GLU A 110 82.90 -1.61 63.12
C GLU A 110 83.62 -2.97 62.94
N GLY A 111 83.57 -3.83 63.95
CA GLY A 111 84.04 -5.22 63.89
C GLY A 111 85.54 -5.50 64.10
N ASN A 112 86.40 -4.49 64.24
CA ASN A 112 87.85 -4.66 64.43
C ASN A 112 88.23 -4.97 65.90
N LYS A 113 89.36 -5.67 66.14
CA LYS A 113 89.86 -5.97 67.50
C LYS A 113 90.89 -4.94 67.96
N LEU A 114 90.76 -4.48 69.20
CA LEU A 114 91.78 -3.70 69.91
C LEU A 114 92.56 -4.60 70.89
N ILE A 115 93.89 -4.50 70.87
CA ILE A 115 94.79 -5.16 71.82
C ILE A 115 95.82 -4.14 72.29
N CYS A 116 95.81 -3.76 73.55
CA CYS A 116 96.83 -2.88 74.14
C CYS A 116 97.18 -3.23 75.58
N GLY A 117 98.26 -2.62 76.10
CA GLY A 117 98.71 -2.81 77.49
C GLY A 117 97.92 -1.99 78.51
N SER A 118 97.51 -0.77 78.18
CA SER A 118 96.80 0.12 79.11
C SER A 118 95.92 1.16 78.38
N LEU A 119 94.91 1.68 79.09
CA LEU A 119 93.91 2.60 78.57
C LEU A 119 93.60 3.74 79.55
N SER A 120 93.86 4.97 79.11
CA SER A 120 93.77 6.18 79.93
C SER A 120 92.93 7.30 79.32
N GLY A 121 92.20 7.01 78.24
CA GLY A 121 91.28 7.94 77.57
C GLY A 121 89.97 7.25 77.16
N SER A 122 89.09 7.98 76.48
CA SER A 122 87.83 7.46 75.98
C SER A 122 87.97 6.71 74.64
N ILE A 123 87.05 5.77 74.40
CA ILE A 123 86.92 4.99 73.16
C ILE A 123 85.48 5.08 72.64
N LYS A 124 85.30 5.18 71.32
CA LYS A 124 83.99 4.98 70.67
C LYS A 124 84.06 3.91 69.58
N ASN A 125 83.00 3.11 69.47
CA ASN A 125 82.81 2.10 68.42
C ASN A 125 81.32 1.86 68.16
N ASN A 126 80.82 2.16 66.96
CA ASN A 126 79.39 2.01 66.62
C ASN A 126 78.97 0.55 66.32
N GLY A 127 79.53 -0.43 67.05
CA GLY A 127 79.29 -1.86 66.85
C GLY A 127 79.79 -2.70 68.02
N THR A 128 80.30 -3.90 67.74
CA THR A 128 80.87 -4.81 68.76
C THR A 128 82.36 -4.57 68.99
N LEU A 129 82.72 -4.09 70.18
CA LEU A 129 84.10 -3.92 70.64
C LEU A 129 84.56 -5.11 71.50
N LYS A 130 85.76 -5.63 71.23
CA LYS A 130 86.40 -6.70 72.02
C LYS A 130 87.73 -6.24 72.60
N ILE A 131 87.93 -6.44 73.90
CA ILE A 131 89.11 -5.97 74.66
C ILE A 131 89.77 -7.16 75.38
N GLY A 132 91.11 -7.29 75.27
CA GLY A 132 91.92 -8.30 75.94
C GLY A 132 93.39 -8.26 75.48
N THR A 133 94.28 -9.00 76.16
CA THR A 133 95.73 -9.03 75.88
C THR A 133 96.13 -10.01 74.77
N LEU A 134 97.38 -9.94 74.28
CA LEU A 134 97.91 -10.81 73.20
C LEU A 134 98.70 -12.02 73.70
N ASP A 135 99.52 -11.84 74.75
CA ASP A 135 100.36 -12.88 75.33
C ASP A 135 100.09 -13.00 76.84
N THR A 136 99.45 -14.11 77.23
CA THR A 136 99.10 -14.42 78.63
C THR A 136 100.31 -14.74 79.51
N SER A 137 101.54 -14.77 78.97
CA SER A 137 102.77 -15.05 79.70
C SER A 137 103.62 -13.82 80.02
N LYS A 138 103.32 -12.63 79.46
CA LYS A 138 104.21 -11.45 79.55
C LYS A 138 103.56 -10.11 79.89
N LEU A 139 102.24 -9.95 79.80
CA LEU A 139 101.53 -8.73 80.23
C LEU A 139 100.43 -9.09 81.24
N THR A 140 100.74 -8.97 82.54
CA THR A 140 99.90 -9.46 83.65
C THR A 140 98.94 -8.44 84.24
N SER A 141 98.87 -7.21 83.71
CA SER A 141 97.97 -6.16 84.21
C SER A 141 97.62 -5.15 83.12
N PHE A 142 96.33 -5.02 82.81
CA PHE A 142 95.79 -3.99 81.92
C PHE A 142 94.97 -3.02 82.75
N TYR A 143 95.35 -1.75 82.76
CA TYR A 143 94.66 -0.72 83.52
C TYR A 143 93.69 0.04 82.61
N ASN A 144 92.43 0.16 83.02
CA ASN A 144 91.42 0.98 82.34
C ASN A 144 90.81 1.98 83.33
N ASN A 145 91.11 3.27 83.12
CA ASN A 145 90.54 4.40 83.85
C ASN A 145 89.72 5.32 82.92
N GLY A 146 89.27 4.80 81.78
CA GLY A 146 88.57 5.55 80.73
C GLY A 146 87.06 5.26 80.62
N VAL A 147 86.43 5.91 79.64
CA VAL A 147 85.03 5.70 79.26
C VAL A 147 84.97 5.02 77.89
N VAL A 148 84.31 3.86 77.82
CA VAL A 148 84.09 3.10 76.59
C VAL A 148 82.63 3.27 76.16
N GLU A 149 82.38 3.73 74.94
CA GLU A 149 81.04 3.80 74.35
C GLU A 149 80.95 2.86 73.15
N ALA A 150 80.04 1.88 73.20
CA ALA A 150 79.81 0.97 72.07
C ALA A 150 78.39 0.41 72.02
N ASP A 151 78.03 -0.22 70.92
CA ASP A 151 76.77 -0.95 70.81
C ASP A 151 76.83 -2.26 71.61
N ASP A 152 77.88 -3.06 71.41
CA ASP A 152 78.16 -4.28 72.17
C ASP A 152 79.60 -4.26 72.72
N VAL A 153 79.80 -4.68 73.98
CA VAL A 153 81.14 -4.76 74.60
C VAL A 153 81.44 -6.18 75.08
N VAL A 154 82.62 -6.69 74.75
CA VAL A 154 83.12 -7.99 75.24
C VAL A 154 84.52 -7.88 75.85
N LEU A 155 84.63 -8.15 77.15
CA LEU A 155 85.91 -8.19 77.88
C LEU A 155 86.45 -9.62 77.97
N THR A 156 87.76 -9.81 77.75
CA THR A 156 88.42 -11.14 77.80
C THR A 156 89.78 -11.05 78.50
N VAL A 157 89.92 -11.73 79.66
CA VAL A 157 91.13 -11.84 80.50
C VAL A 157 91.79 -10.48 80.84
N VAL A 158 91.32 -9.83 81.91
CA VAL A 158 91.75 -8.49 82.35
C VAL A 158 91.70 -8.39 83.88
N GLN A 159 92.51 -7.53 84.51
CA GLN A 159 92.53 -7.29 85.97
C GLN A 159 92.63 -5.80 86.31
N ASN A 160 92.08 -5.37 87.46
CA ASN A 160 92.12 -3.99 87.97
C ASN A 160 91.45 -2.92 87.08
N THR A 161 90.17 -3.11 86.73
CA THR A 161 89.36 -2.15 85.95
C THR A 161 88.32 -1.38 86.80
N SER A 162 88.51 -1.30 88.12
CA SER A 162 87.49 -0.83 89.09
C SER A 162 87.09 0.66 88.99
N ALA A 163 87.71 1.43 88.09
CA ALA A 163 87.36 2.83 87.80
C ALA A 163 86.82 3.04 86.36
N ALA A 164 86.66 1.96 85.58
CA ALA A 164 86.18 2.03 84.19
C ALA A 164 84.67 2.27 84.10
N LYS A 165 84.24 2.97 83.04
CA LYS A 165 82.82 3.14 82.70
C LYS A 165 82.53 2.65 81.28
N TYR A 166 81.46 1.87 81.11
CA TYR A 166 81.02 1.31 79.83
C TYR A 166 79.60 1.76 79.53
N ASN A 167 79.42 2.58 78.49
CA ASN A 167 78.10 2.98 77.98
C ASN A 167 77.72 2.05 76.82
N VAL A 168 76.67 1.23 76.99
CA VAL A 168 76.26 0.20 76.02
C VAL A 168 74.84 0.38 75.50
N ALA A 169 74.67 0.20 74.19
CA ALA A 169 73.35 0.35 73.54
C ALA A 169 72.60 -0.97 73.30
N LYS A 170 73.31 -2.10 73.17
CA LYS A 170 72.73 -3.42 72.84
C LYS A 170 73.20 -4.55 73.76
N SER A 171 74.49 -4.68 74.08
CA SER A 171 74.94 -5.71 75.04
C SER A 171 76.26 -5.45 75.76
N PHE A 172 76.47 -6.17 76.87
CA PHE A 172 77.75 -6.25 77.61
C PHE A 172 78.01 -7.70 78.03
N LYS A 173 79.25 -8.17 77.84
CA LYS A 173 79.67 -9.52 78.24
C LYS A 173 81.11 -9.56 78.74
N THR A 174 81.38 -10.42 79.73
CA THR A 174 82.74 -10.91 80.04
C THR A 174 82.93 -12.37 79.58
N ASN A 175 84.17 -12.76 79.28
CA ASN A 175 84.60 -14.15 79.15
C ASN A 175 85.96 -14.35 79.84
N GLY A 176 86.07 -15.31 80.76
CA GLY A 176 87.31 -15.67 81.46
C GLY A 176 87.84 -14.58 82.39
N TYR A 177 86.96 -13.82 83.04
CA TYR A 177 87.34 -12.71 83.93
C TYR A 177 87.63 -13.17 85.36
N ASN A 178 88.61 -12.55 86.05
CA ASN A 178 89.01 -12.95 87.41
C ASN A 178 89.29 -11.77 88.37
N SER A 179 88.78 -10.57 88.06
CA SER A 179 88.77 -9.39 88.97
C SER A 179 87.55 -9.41 89.90
N GLN A 180 87.65 -8.83 91.10
CA GLN A 180 86.49 -8.66 92.00
C GLN A 180 85.55 -7.51 91.58
N ASN A 181 86.04 -6.51 90.84
CA ASN A 181 85.23 -5.39 90.34
C ASN A 181 85.59 -5.09 88.88
N ILE A 182 84.57 -4.89 88.05
CA ILE A 182 84.68 -4.63 86.61
C ILE A 182 84.57 -3.14 86.26
N GLY A 183 83.82 -2.35 87.05
CA GLY A 183 83.46 -0.96 86.78
C GLY A 183 81.94 -0.73 86.71
N THR A 184 81.54 0.43 86.17
CA THR A 184 80.13 0.82 85.98
C THR A 184 79.68 0.58 84.54
N VAL A 185 78.53 -0.08 84.35
CA VAL A 185 77.88 -0.27 83.05
C VAL A 185 76.59 0.56 83.01
N VAL A 186 76.48 1.45 82.03
CA VAL A 186 75.27 2.24 81.75
C VAL A 186 74.63 1.66 80.49
N ALA A 187 73.41 1.15 80.62
CA ALA A 187 72.75 0.38 79.57
C ALA A 187 71.44 1.05 79.11
N LYS A 188 71.19 1.03 77.79
CA LYS A 188 69.86 1.38 77.26
C LYS A 188 68.82 0.31 77.66
N PRO A 189 67.52 0.66 77.74
CA PRO A 189 66.45 -0.31 77.92
C PRO A 189 66.55 -1.47 76.91
N ASN A 190 66.28 -2.69 77.37
CA ASN A 190 66.38 -3.95 76.62
C ASN A 190 67.79 -4.39 76.17
N ALA A 191 68.86 -3.71 76.59
CA ALA A 191 70.24 -4.18 76.35
C ALA A 191 70.55 -5.44 77.19
N LYS A 192 71.27 -6.41 76.60
CA LYS A 192 71.57 -7.71 77.21
C LYS A 192 72.89 -7.68 77.98
N ILE A 193 72.83 -7.84 79.30
CA ILE A 193 74.01 -7.85 80.18
C ILE A 193 74.30 -9.28 80.64
N SER A 194 75.57 -9.69 80.64
CA SER A 194 76.02 -10.97 81.16
C SER A 194 77.43 -10.86 81.77
N SER A 195 77.70 -11.59 82.85
CA SER A 195 79.00 -11.64 83.51
C SER A 195 79.33 -13.06 83.95
N ASP A 196 80.58 -13.47 83.78
CA ASP A 196 81.12 -14.76 84.22
C ASP A 196 82.08 -14.66 85.41
N GLY A 197 82.29 -13.45 85.96
CA GLY A 197 82.98 -13.27 87.24
C GLY A 197 83.24 -11.80 87.60
N GLY A 198 82.82 -11.40 88.82
CA GLY A 198 83.07 -10.07 89.39
C GLY A 198 81.83 -9.18 89.51
N THR A 199 81.93 -8.15 90.35
CA THR A 199 80.83 -7.19 90.61
C THR A 199 80.74 -6.12 89.53
N ILE A 200 79.52 -5.75 89.17
CA ILE A 200 79.18 -4.66 88.24
C ILE A 200 78.22 -3.69 88.93
N TYR A 201 78.44 -2.38 88.74
CA TYR A 201 77.44 -1.36 89.03
C TYR A 201 76.63 -1.08 87.77
N LEU A 202 75.33 -1.38 87.78
CA LEU A 202 74.45 -1.26 86.62
C LEU A 202 73.57 -0.02 86.75
N VAL A 203 73.45 0.74 85.67
CA VAL A 203 72.54 1.89 85.56
C VAL A 203 71.66 1.71 84.33
N VAL A 204 70.34 1.73 84.53
CA VAL A 204 69.33 1.69 83.46
C VAL A 204 68.38 2.86 83.67
N GLY A 205 68.35 3.80 82.72
CA GLY A 205 67.64 5.05 82.90
C GLY A 205 68.27 5.90 84.03
N SER A 206 67.49 6.25 85.05
CA SER A 206 67.87 7.11 86.18
C SER A 206 68.24 6.38 87.46
N ASN A 207 68.17 5.05 87.49
CA ASN A 207 68.29 4.26 88.72
C ASN A 207 69.59 3.43 88.71
N GLU A 208 70.34 3.47 89.81
CA GLU A 208 71.59 2.70 89.99
C GLU A 208 71.36 1.48 90.91
N ALA A 209 71.98 0.34 90.58
CA ALA A 209 72.01 -0.85 91.43
C ALA A 209 73.35 -1.59 91.34
N SER A 210 73.88 -2.07 92.48
CA SER A 210 75.05 -2.95 92.53
C SER A 210 74.63 -4.41 92.42
N VAL A 211 75.15 -5.15 91.43
CA VAL A 211 74.78 -6.56 91.20
C VAL A 211 76.02 -7.40 90.91
N SER A 212 75.97 -8.69 91.26
CA SER A 212 77.08 -9.64 91.07
C SER A 212 76.57 -10.98 90.54
N ASN A 213 77.31 -11.58 89.61
CA ASN A 213 77.07 -12.93 89.04
C ASN A 213 75.68 -13.18 88.41
N ILE A 214 75.15 -12.23 87.62
CA ILE A 214 73.93 -12.44 86.82
C ILE A 214 74.19 -13.49 85.72
N SER A 215 73.48 -14.63 85.79
CA SER A 215 73.61 -15.74 84.84
C SER A 215 72.35 -16.05 84.01
N THR A 216 71.17 -15.56 84.42
CA THR A 216 69.91 -15.65 83.66
C THR A 216 69.07 -14.38 83.83
N PRO A 217 68.06 -14.11 82.98
CA PRO A 217 67.29 -12.85 83.01
C PRO A 217 66.32 -12.68 84.19
N THR A 218 66.15 -13.68 85.05
CA THR A 218 64.93 -13.84 85.88
C THR A 218 65.02 -13.26 87.30
N GLU A 219 66.16 -12.70 87.70
CA GLU A 219 66.38 -12.25 89.10
C GLU A 219 66.12 -10.74 89.35
N ALA A 220 65.29 -10.10 88.54
CA ALA A 220 64.83 -8.71 88.78
C ALA A 220 63.65 -8.60 89.76
N TRP A 221 62.93 -9.70 90.03
CA TRP A 221 61.61 -9.70 90.69
C TRP A 221 61.62 -9.76 92.22
N LYS A 222 62.45 -8.95 92.90
CA LYS A 222 62.54 -8.98 94.39
C LYS A 222 62.59 -7.61 95.09
N LEU A 223 61.96 -6.57 94.52
CA LEU A 223 61.90 -5.24 95.13
C LEU A 223 60.48 -4.60 95.06
N MET A 224 59.72 -4.77 96.15
CA MET A 224 58.52 -4.00 96.55
C MET A 224 57.23 -4.24 95.74
N PRO A 225 56.06 -3.82 96.25
CA PRO A 225 55.46 -4.24 97.52
C PRO A 225 54.03 -4.79 97.36
N GLU A 226 53.43 -5.33 98.43
CA GLU A 226 52.05 -5.84 98.45
C GLU A 226 50.99 -4.74 98.70
N ASP A 227 49.75 -5.05 98.30
CA ASP A 227 48.46 -4.37 98.51
C ASP A 227 48.21 -2.96 97.93
N THR A 228 47.15 -2.84 97.13
CA THR A 228 46.36 -1.61 96.90
C THR A 228 44.97 -1.98 96.36
N ASP A 229 43.90 -1.51 97.00
CA ASP A 229 42.51 -1.81 96.60
C ASP A 229 42.15 -1.22 95.22
N LEU A 230 41.19 -1.84 94.52
CA LEU A 230 40.67 -1.41 93.22
C LEU A 230 39.12 -1.49 93.14
N GLU A 231 38.57 -0.93 92.06
CA GLU A 231 37.12 -0.91 91.77
C GLU A 231 36.75 -2.01 90.77
N PRO A 232 35.58 -2.68 90.94
CA PRO A 232 35.23 -3.88 90.19
C PRO A 232 35.09 -3.65 88.68
N VAL A 233 35.70 -4.53 87.90
CA VAL A 233 35.78 -4.40 86.44
C VAL A 233 34.60 -5.08 85.72
N GLU A 234 33.84 -4.32 84.93
CA GLU A 234 32.80 -4.87 84.05
C GLU A 234 33.39 -5.64 82.86
N LEU A 235 32.84 -6.81 82.57
CA LEU A 235 33.22 -7.67 81.45
C LEU A 235 32.13 -7.66 80.37
N THR A 236 32.55 -7.69 79.10
CA THR A 236 31.62 -7.70 77.96
C THR A 236 31.49 -9.08 77.32
N ILE A 237 30.25 -9.50 77.07
CA ILE A 237 29.89 -10.74 76.37
C ILE A 237 29.47 -10.39 74.94
N ALA A 238 30.06 -11.08 73.96
CA ALA A 238 29.77 -10.94 72.53
C ALA A 238 29.74 -12.34 71.86
N PRO A 239 29.23 -12.49 70.62
CA PRO A 239 29.31 -13.75 69.87
C PRO A 239 30.75 -14.26 69.69
N GLY A 240 30.92 -15.58 69.64
CA GLY A 240 32.22 -16.21 69.36
C GLY A 240 32.73 -15.95 67.93
N PRO A 241 34.05 -15.99 67.66
CA PRO A 241 34.60 -15.78 66.32
C PRO A 241 34.39 -16.96 65.35
N ASP A 242 33.83 -18.07 65.84
CA ASP A 242 33.46 -19.25 65.05
C ASP A 242 32.09 -19.09 64.34
N VAL A 243 31.42 -17.94 64.55
CA VAL A 243 30.16 -17.53 63.92
C VAL A 243 30.47 -16.81 62.61
N SER A 244 30.68 -17.58 61.53
CA SER A 244 31.09 -17.03 60.24
C SER A 244 29.98 -16.20 59.56
N ASP A 245 30.21 -14.89 59.42
CA ASP A 245 29.54 -13.95 58.51
C ASP A 245 28.03 -14.17 58.26
N GLY A 246 27.17 -13.74 59.20
CA GLY A 246 25.85 -13.21 58.81
C GLY A 246 24.57 -13.67 59.53
N ILE A 247 24.63 -14.25 60.73
CA ILE A 247 23.43 -14.45 61.58
C ILE A 247 23.67 -13.79 62.95
N PRO A 248 22.78 -12.93 63.48
CA PRO A 248 22.98 -12.24 64.76
C PRO A 248 22.67 -13.09 66.01
N ASP A 249 22.02 -14.24 65.81
CA ASP A 249 21.13 -14.88 66.79
C ASP A 249 21.79 -15.97 67.67
N ASP A 250 23.11 -15.93 67.84
CA ASP A 250 23.86 -16.94 68.63
C ASP A 250 23.91 -16.66 70.14
N ILE A 251 23.47 -15.47 70.57
CA ILE A 251 23.31 -15.06 71.98
C ILE A 251 22.00 -14.26 72.14
N HIS A 252 21.13 -14.71 73.03
CA HIS A 252 19.88 -14.03 73.37
C HIS A 252 19.80 -13.74 74.88
N THR A 253 19.58 -12.47 75.23
CA THR A 253 19.39 -12.00 76.61
C THR A 253 17.92 -11.66 76.85
N TYR A 254 17.38 -12.06 78.00
CA TYR A 254 15.98 -11.85 78.38
C TYR A 254 15.84 -10.88 79.57
N ASP A 255 14.64 -10.32 79.75
CA ASP A 255 14.33 -9.33 80.81
C ASP A 255 14.53 -9.86 82.25
N ASP A 256 14.63 -11.18 82.44
CA ASP A 256 14.94 -11.84 83.70
C ASP A 256 16.46 -11.96 83.99
N GLY A 257 17.30 -11.43 83.10
CA GLY A 257 18.77 -11.50 83.19
C GLY A 257 19.36 -12.85 82.79
N SER A 258 18.57 -13.76 82.22
CA SER A 258 19.10 -15.01 81.64
C SER A 258 19.66 -14.80 80.23
N ILE A 259 20.75 -15.51 79.94
CA ILE A 259 21.45 -15.46 78.64
C ILE A 259 21.46 -16.87 78.06
N TYR A 260 20.96 -17.03 76.83
CA TYR A 260 20.94 -18.28 76.09
C TYR A 260 21.94 -18.19 74.93
N VAL A 261 22.77 -19.22 74.78
CA VAL A 261 23.90 -19.24 73.84
C VAL A 261 23.83 -20.51 72.99
N LYS A 262 23.87 -20.34 71.66
CA LYS A 262 23.73 -21.46 70.70
C LYS A 262 24.91 -22.44 70.73
N LYS A 263 26.13 -21.92 70.95
CA LYS A 263 27.39 -22.68 70.82
C LYS A 263 28.51 -22.17 71.70
N SER A 264 28.88 -20.89 71.55
CA SER A 264 30.02 -20.28 72.23
C SER A 264 29.92 -18.76 72.22
N PHE A 265 30.33 -18.13 73.31
CA PHE A 265 30.47 -16.68 73.42
C PHE A 265 31.93 -16.27 73.58
N LYS A 266 32.19 -14.99 73.34
CA LYS A 266 33.46 -14.30 73.57
C LYS A 266 33.33 -13.38 74.78
N LEU A 267 34.25 -13.52 75.72
CA LEU A 267 34.36 -12.68 76.91
C LEU A 267 35.55 -11.73 76.73
N SER A 268 35.27 -10.43 76.63
CA SER A 268 36.30 -9.42 76.35
C SER A 268 36.55 -8.52 77.57
N PRO A 269 37.83 -8.24 77.91
CA PRO A 269 38.17 -7.25 78.93
C PRO A 269 37.86 -5.83 78.42
N PRO A 270 37.66 -4.84 79.30
CA PRO A 270 37.58 -3.44 78.90
C PRO A 270 38.97 -2.89 78.51
N ASP A 271 38.98 -1.77 77.78
CA ASP A 271 40.18 -1.13 77.27
C ASP A 271 41.23 -0.87 78.37
N GLY A 272 42.48 -1.26 78.10
CA GLY A 272 43.59 -1.16 79.07
C GLY A 272 43.72 -2.34 80.04
N TYR A 273 42.92 -3.39 79.85
CA TYR A 273 43.04 -4.65 80.59
C TYR A 273 43.25 -5.86 79.64
N ALA A 274 43.79 -6.95 80.17
CA ALA A 274 43.84 -8.26 79.52
C ALA A 274 43.09 -9.30 80.37
N ILE A 275 42.56 -10.37 79.76
CA ILE A 275 41.85 -11.45 80.46
C ILE A 275 42.56 -12.79 80.25
N GLY A 276 42.62 -13.60 81.30
CA GLY A 276 43.19 -14.95 81.32
C GLY A 276 42.31 -15.95 82.07
N ASN A 277 42.56 -17.23 81.88
CA ASN A 277 41.93 -18.34 82.64
C ASN A 277 42.94 -19.09 83.55
N ASP A 278 44.22 -18.68 83.53
CA ASP A 278 45.25 -19.02 84.50
C ASP A 278 46.25 -17.84 84.59
N LYS A 279 47.06 -17.79 85.65
CA LYS A 279 48.09 -16.77 85.89
C LYS A 279 49.24 -16.77 84.86
N SER A 280 49.26 -17.73 83.92
CA SER A 280 50.30 -17.86 82.91
C SER A 280 49.89 -17.48 81.48
N ASP A 281 48.59 -17.29 81.19
CA ASP A 281 48.08 -17.00 79.84
C ASP A 281 47.01 -15.89 79.87
N TYR A 282 47.33 -14.75 79.24
CA TYR A 282 46.51 -13.54 79.22
C TYR A 282 46.43 -12.96 77.80
N THR A 283 45.21 -12.59 77.39
CA THR A 283 44.96 -11.97 76.09
C THR A 283 44.17 -10.66 76.23
N ILE A 284 44.59 -9.64 75.49
CA ILE A 284 43.80 -8.41 75.27
C ILE A 284 42.66 -8.65 74.27
N ASP A 285 42.77 -9.67 73.43
CA ASP A 285 41.79 -9.96 72.37
C ASP A 285 40.54 -10.68 72.91
N GLY A 286 40.49 -11.07 74.19
CA GLY A 286 39.36 -11.76 74.84
C GLY A 286 39.36 -13.29 74.70
N LEU A 287 38.66 -13.96 75.62
CA LEU A 287 38.56 -15.42 75.71
C LEU A 287 37.33 -15.96 74.96
N ILE A 288 37.46 -17.15 74.35
CA ILE A 288 36.34 -17.87 73.71
C ILE A 288 35.87 -18.99 74.63
N ILE A 289 34.61 -18.92 75.05
CA ILE A 289 33.99 -19.83 76.00
C ILE A 289 32.84 -20.57 75.29
N ASP A 290 33.04 -21.87 75.11
CA ASP A 290 32.02 -22.83 74.69
C ASP A 290 31.32 -23.45 75.93
N GLY A 291 30.26 -24.23 75.69
CA GLY A 291 29.48 -24.85 76.75
C GLY A 291 30.30 -25.74 77.69
N ASP A 292 31.23 -26.53 77.14
CA ASP A 292 32.08 -27.43 77.91
C ASP A 292 33.04 -26.66 78.84
N LYS A 293 33.74 -25.64 78.32
CA LYS A 293 34.60 -24.75 79.13
C LYS A 293 33.80 -23.96 80.17
N TYR A 294 32.59 -23.51 79.83
CA TYR A 294 31.74 -22.81 80.78
C TYR A 294 31.39 -23.72 81.96
N GLN A 295 31.01 -24.98 81.71
CA GLN A 295 30.74 -25.94 82.79
C GLN A 295 32.02 -26.32 83.55
N GLU A 296 33.17 -26.46 82.89
CA GLU A 296 34.45 -26.70 83.57
C GLU A 296 34.74 -25.59 84.59
N ILE A 297 34.73 -24.33 84.15
CA ILE A 297 35.02 -23.16 84.99
C ILE A 297 33.93 -22.96 86.07
N LYS A 298 32.67 -23.32 85.80
CA LYS A 298 31.58 -23.28 86.78
C LYS A 298 31.65 -24.41 87.82
N SER A 299 32.42 -25.47 87.56
CA SER A 299 32.54 -26.66 88.42
C SER A 299 33.78 -26.69 89.30
N ASP A 300 34.78 -25.87 88.99
CA ASP A 300 36.12 -25.91 89.58
C ASP A 300 36.43 -24.56 90.26
N SER A 301 36.37 -24.51 91.60
CA SER A 301 36.51 -23.27 92.39
C SER A 301 37.82 -22.53 92.18
N ASP A 302 38.85 -23.26 91.73
CA ASP A 302 40.22 -22.79 91.62
C ASP A 302 40.51 -22.24 90.21
N LYS A 303 39.59 -22.47 89.25
CA LYS A 303 39.61 -21.89 87.90
C LYS A 303 38.74 -20.65 87.86
N GLN A 304 39.38 -19.49 87.80
CA GLN A 304 38.73 -18.19 87.80
C GLN A 304 39.21 -17.40 86.59
N PHE A 305 38.34 -16.57 86.00
CA PHE A 305 38.80 -15.56 85.05
C PHE A 305 39.65 -14.55 85.81
N LEU A 306 40.80 -14.18 85.26
CA LEU A 306 41.71 -13.22 85.86
C LEU A 306 41.81 -12.03 84.93
N ILE A 307 41.60 -10.82 85.47
CA ILE A 307 41.72 -9.58 84.72
C ILE A 307 43.00 -8.86 85.18
N LEU A 308 43.82 -8.42 84.22
CA LEU A 308 45.12 -7.78 84.44
C LEU A 308 45.09 -6.35 83.88
N LYS A 309 45.36 -5.35 84.73
CA LYS A 309 45.45 -3.93 84.34
C LYS A 309 46.82 -3.60 83.75
N LEU A 310 46.85 -2.87 82.62
CA LEU A 310 48.07 -2.64 81.85
C LEU A 310 48.72 -1.25 82.06
N SER A 311 48.11 -0.34 82.82
CA SER A 311 48.42 1.09 82.76
C SER A 311 49.65 1.55 83.55
N ASP A 312 49.97 0.92 84.69
CA ASP A 312 50.90 1.49 85.70
C ASP A 312 52.00 0.53 86.20
N TYR A 313 52.23 -0.61 85.51
CA TYR A 313 53.14 -1.69 85.93
C TYR A 313 52.83 -2.34 87.30
N ILE A 314 51.66 -2.05 87.89
CA ILE A 314 51.13 -2.71 89.09
C ILE A 314 50.34 -3.96 88.64
N TYR A 315 50.70 -5.13 89.16
CA TYR A 315 50.06 -6.41 88.86
C TYR A 315 49.10 -6.83 89.98
N THR A 316 47.86 -6.38 89.90
CA THR A 316 46.75 -6.86 90.75
C THR A 316 45.95 -7.95 90.03
N TYR A 317 45.37 -8.87 90.80
CA TYR A 317 44.52 -9.95 90.31
C TYR A 317 43.16 -9.84 91.01
N GLU A 318 42.09 -9.57 90.27
CA GLU A 318 40.72 -9.64 90.79
C GLU A 318 40.01 -10.94 90.38
N ASN A 319 39.13 -11.43 91.24
CA ASN A 319 38.24 -12.56 90.99
C ASN A 319 36.82 -12.03 90.63
N PRO A 320 36.41 -12.01 89.35
CA PRO A 320 35.13 -11.46 88.92
C PRO A 320 33.92 -12.30 89.36
N ASN A 321 34.12 -13.51 89.90
CA ASN A 321 33.05 -14.30 90.50
C ASN A 321 32.52 -13.66 91.80
N GLU A 322 33.32 -12.85 92.51
CA GLU A 322 32.92 -12.13 93.73
C GLU A 322 32.26 -10.77 93.41
N GLY A 323 31.34 -10.74 92.44
CA GLY A 323 30.49 -9.57 92.20
C GLY A 323 29.61 -9.62 90.95
N ASN A 324 30.05 -10.29 89.87
CA ASN A 324 29.36 -10.22 88.59
C ASN A 324 28.21 -11.24 88.45
N THR A 325 27.01 -10.84 88.86
CA THR A 325 25.80 -11.70 88.86
C THR A 325 25.41 -12.27 87.49
N ASN A 326 25.84 -11.66 86.38
CA ASN A 326 25.43 -12.05 85.02
C ASN A 326 26.03 -13.40 84.59
N PHE A 327 27.13 -13.83 85.19
CA PHE A 327 27.81 -15.07 84.80
C PHE A 327 27.13 -16.35 85.29
N ALA A 328 26.19 -16.25 86.23
CA ALA A 328 25.50 -17.40 86.83
C ALA A 328 24.40 -18.00 85.92
N ASN A 329 23.74 -17.17 85.12
CA ASN A 329 22.51 -17.50 84.37
C ASN A 329 22.75 -17.67 82.85
N ILE A 330 23.92 -18.22 82.47
CA ILE A 330 24.20 -18.56 81.08
C ILE A 330 23.74 -20.02 80.83
N HIS A 331 22.89 -20.18 79.84
CA HIS A 331 22.35 -21.44 79.34
C HIS A 331 22.91 -21.72 77.95
N PHE A 332 23.29 -22.97 77.69
CA PHE A 332 23.71 -23.42 76.37
C PHE A 332 22.68 -24.41 75.82
N ASP A 333 22.16 -24.16 74.62
CA ASP A 333 21.43 -25.15 73.84
C ASP A 333 21.77 -25.06 72.37
N SER A 334 21.97 -26.21 71.74
CA SER A 334 22.42 -26.36 70.36
C SER A 334 21.51 -27.29 69.54
N VAL A 335 20.35 -27.65 70.09
CA VAL A 335 19.40 -28.59 69.51
C VAL A 335 18.21 -27.84 68.92
N ASP A 336 17.82 -28.16 67.68
CA ASP A 336 16.63 -27.59 67.06
C ASP A 336 15.33 -28.15 67.68
N PRO A 337 14.32 -27.30 67.97
CA PRO A 337 13.05 -27.70 68.55
C PRO A 337 12.40 -28.92 67.88
N THR A 338 12.21 -30.00 68.62
CA THR A 338 11.71 -31.24 68.03
C THR A 338 10.19 -31.15 67.81
N ILE A 339 9.76 -30.99 66.55
CA ILE A 339 8.36 -31.14 66.14
C ILE A 339 7.98 -32.62 66.26
N THR A 340 7.24 -32.97 67.31
CA THR A 340 6.82 -34.36 67.60
C THR A 340 5.52 -34.74 66.88
N SER A 341 4.73 -33.77 66.43
CA SER A 341 3.56 -33.98 65.58
C SER A 341 3.26 -32.75 64.73
N ALA A 342 2.91 -32.96 63.46
CA ALA A 342 2.42 -31.94 62.55
C ALA A 342 1.22 -32.47 61.75
N VAL A 343 0.03 -31.96 62.05
CA VAL A 343 -1.24 -32.42 61.44
C VAL A 343 -1.76 -31.36 60.49
N PHE A 344 -1.71 -31.65 59.19
CA PHE A 344 -2.22 -30.79 58.12
C PHE A 344 -3.64 -31.20 57.74
N SER A 345 -4.52 -30.22 57.55
CA SER A 345 -5.92 -30.42 57.18
C SER A 345 -6.37 -29.40 56.13
N ALA A 346 -6.53 -29.87 54.89
CA ALA A 346 -7.09 -29.11 53.77
C ALA A 346 -8.62 -29.25 53.75
N ASP A 347 -9.33 -28.12 53.79
CA ASP A 347 -10.81 -28.04 53.70
C ASP A 347 -11.55 -28.99 54.68
N GLY A 348 -10.97 -29.16 55.87
CA GLY A 348 -11.50 -30.02 56.94
C GLY A 348 -11.13 -31.51 56.82
N LYS A 349 -10.37 -31.91 55.80
CA LYS A 349 -9.85 -33.27 55.62
C LYS A 349 -8.36 -33.31 55.91
N THR A 350 -7.93 -34.25 56.75
CA THR A 350 -6.51 -34.52 57.00
C THR A 350 -5.78 -34.93 55.70
N ILE A 351 -4.61 -34.36 55.49
CA ILE A 351 -3.70 -34.66 54.38
C ILE A 351 -2.32 -35.05 54.93
N THR A 352 -1.48 -35.65 54.08
CA THR A 352 -0.04 -35.76 54.35
C THR A 352 0.55 -34.36 54.49
N ALA A 353 1.57 -34.19 55.34
CA ALA A 353 2.36 -32.96 55.36
C ALA A 353 3.03 -32.74 53.99
N PRO A 354 3.03 -31.51 53.44
CA PRO A 354 3.73 -31.19 52.20
C PRO A 354 5.24 -31.27 52.39
N ALA A 355 5.96 -31.58 51.33
CA ALA A 355 7.42 -31.39 51.26
C ALA A 355 7.79 -29.90 51.10
N GLU A 356 9.05 -29.58 51.34
CA GLU A 356 9.58 -28.21 51.17
C GLU A 356 9.31 -27.68 49.76
N GLY A 357 8.60 -26.55 49.66
CA GLY A 357 8.19 -25.91 48.42
C GLY A 357 7.00 -26.55 47.68
N GLU A 358 6.41 -27.64 48.19
CA GLU A 358 5.26 -28.32 47.56
C GLU A 358 3.98 -27.45 47.62
N THR A 359 3.11 -27.58 46.61
CA THR A 359 1.85 -26.82 46.54
C THR A 359 0.66 -27.64 47.03
N VAL A 360 0.02 -27.17 48.10
CA VAL A 360 -1.27 -27.67 48.60
C VAL A 360 -2.41 -26.94 47.90
N GLU A 361 -3.40 -27.66 47.37
CA GLU A 361 -4.68 -27.08 46.95
C GLU A 361 -5.70 -27.18 48.09
N ALA A 362 -6.08 -26.05 48.71
CA ALA A 362 -7.14 -25.98 49.72
C ALA A 362 -7.70 -24.56 49.85
N LYS A 363 -9.01 -24.39 50.11
CA LYS A 363 -9.60 -23.08 50.44
C LYS A 363 -9.25 -22.64 51.85
N ILE A 364 -9.21 -23.57 52.80
CA ILE A 364 -8.74 -23.40 54.17
C ILE A 364 -7.72 -24.49 54.47
N LEU A 365 -6.50 -24.09 54.86
CA LEU A 365 -5.50 -24.98 55.41
C LEU A 365 -5.36 -24.74 56.90
N LYS A 366 -5.59 -25.78 57.70
CA LYS A 366 -5.31 -25.80 59.13
C LYS A 366 -4.07 -26.65 59.40
N ILE A 367 -3.14 -26.14 60.21
CA ILE A 367 -1.95 -26.86 60.67
C ILE A 367 -1.96 -26.86 62.19
N THR A 368 -1.96 -28.03 62.81
CA THR A 368 -1.75 -28.16 64.27
C THR A 368 -0.36 -28.75 64.48
N LEU A 369 0.50 -28.01 65.19
CA LEU A 369 1.89 -28.38 65.46
C LEU A 369 2.05 -28.66 66.95
N THR A 370 2.77 -29.73 67.29
CA THR A 370 3.23 -30.05 68.64
C THR A 370 4.75 -30.13 68.63
N ALA A 371 5.39 -29.33 69.48
CA ALA A 371 6.84 -29.24 69.60
C ALA A 371 7.29 -29.45 71.05
N ASN A 372 8.46 -30.08 71.22
CA ASN A 372 9.09 -30.32 72.50
C ASN A 372 10.51 -29.76 72.46
N ASP A 373 10.83 -28.91 73.42
CA ASP A 373 12.17 -28.40 73.69
C ASP A 373 12.23 -27.90 75.15
N PRO A 374 13.33 -28.10 75.91
CA PRO A 374 13.43 -27.60 77.28
C PRO A 374 13.45 -26.05 77.38
N ASN A 375 13.89 -25.38 76.32
CA ASN A 375 14.12 -23.94 76.26
C ASN A 375 13.19 -23.25 75.23
N LEU A 376 12.08 -23.89 74.85
CA LEU A 376 11.17 -23.43 73.80
C LEU A 376 10.62 -22.01 74.05
N ILE A 377 10.59 -21.17 73.00
CA ILE A 377 9.70 -20.01 72.98
C ILE A 377 8.30 -20.53 72.64
N PRO A 378 7.26 -20.29 73.47
CA PRO A 378 5.94 -20.91 73.34
C PRO A 378 5.08 -20.24 72.23
N GLU A 379 5.67 -20.00 71.07
CA GLU A 379 5.09 -19.24 69.96
C GLU A 379 5.45 -19.87 68.61
N ILE A 380 4.53 -19.78 67.65
CA ILE A 380 4.76 -20.15 66.26
C ILE A 380 4.70 -18.88 65.41
N ALA A 381 5.84 -18.48 64.85
CA ALA A 381 5.89 -17.41 63.87
C ALA A 381 5.53 -17.97 62.49
N TYR A 382 4.70 -17.28 61.71
CA TYR A 382 4.34 -17.70 60.35
C TYR A 382 4.04 -16.54 59.41
N LYS A 383 4.08 -16.84 58.10
CA LYS A 383 3.71 -15.92 57.03
C LYS A 383 2.90 -16.59 55.93
N PHE A 384 2.08 -15.80 55.25
CA PHE A 384 1.10 -16.26 54.27
C PHE A 384 0.99 -15.28 53.09
N GLY A 385 1.81 -15.49 52.06
CA GLY A 385 1.90 -14.59 50.90
C GLY A 385 2.63 -13.26 51.16
N ALA A 386 3.29 -13.13 52.31
CA ALA A 386 4.10 -11.96 52.69
C ALA A 386 5.61 -12.25 52.56
N ASP A 387 6.41 -11.20 52.42
CA ASP A 387 7.87 -11.31 52.37
C ASP A 387 8.47 -11.53 53.78
N GLU A 388 7.93 -10.87 54.80
CA GLU A 388 8.39 -10.95 56.20
C GLU A 388 7.49 -11.83 57.08
N MET A 389 7.89 -12.04 58.34
CA MET A 389 7.18 -12.87 59.33
C MET A 389 6.16 -12.02 60.11
N GLU A 390 4.94 -11.95 59.60
CA GLU A 390 3.92 -10.99 60.08
C GLU A 390 3.02 -11.48 61.22
N GLN A 391 2.96 -12.80 61.49
CA GLN A 391 1.95 -13.37 62.40
C GLN A 391 2.57 -14.35 63.41
N ILE A 392 2.08 -14.28 64.65
CA ILE A 392 2.53 -15.08 65.79
C ILE A 392 1.31 -15.73 66.45
N GLU A 393 1.33 -17.06 66.61
CA GLU A 393 0.31 -17.82 67.35
C GLU A 393 0.93 -18.38 68.64
N THR A 394 0.31 -18.13 69.79
CA THR A 394 0.80 -18.66 71.08
C THR A 394 0.46 -20.15 71.25
N MET A 395 1.37 -20.92 71.83
CA MET A 395 1.21 -22.35 72.06
C MET A 395 0.73 -22.63 73.49
N SER A 396 -0.23 -23.56 73.60
CA SER A 396 -0.64 -24.09 74.91
C SER A 396 0.32 -25.18 75.37
N SER A 397 0.79 -25.12 76.61
CA SER A 397 1.68 -26.13 77.20
C SER A 397 0.90 -27.30 77.82
N SER A 398 1.51 -28.48 77.78
CA SER A 398 1.03 -29.71 78.42
C SER A 398 2.22 -30.55 78.86
N GLY A 399 2.71 -30.30 80.08
CA GLY A 399 4.02 -30.80 80.52
C GLY A 399 5.15 -30.15 79.71
N ALA A 400 6.16 -30.94 79.31
CA ALA A 400 7.29 -30.51 78.49
C ALA A 400 6.98 -30.51 76.97
N SER A 401 5.75 -30.20 76.59
CA SER A 401 5.27 -30.21 75.20
C SER A 401 4.34 -29.02 74.97
N TYR A 402 4.46 -28.38 73.83
CA TYR A 402 3.72 -27.18 73.45
C TYR A 402 2.96 -27.45 72.16
N THR A 403 1.68 -27.05 72.10
CA THR A 403 0.84 -27.23 70.91
C THR A 403 0.18 -25.91 70.51
N GLY A 404 0.35 -25.53 69.25
CA GLY A 404 -0.32 -24.38 68.64
C GLY A 404 -1.09 -24.77 67.37
N THR A 405 -1.77 -23.82 66.74
CA THR A 405 -2.59 -24.09 65.55
C THR A 405 -2.70 -22.88 64.63
N ILE A 406 -2.14 -23.00 63.43
CA ILE A 406 -2.25 -22.00 62.37
C ILE A 406 -3.47 -22.30 61.49
N LYS A 407 -4.15 -21.26 61.02
CA LYS A 407 -5.21 -21.35 60.01
C LYS A 407 -4.97 -20.36 58.86
N MET A 408 -4.54 -20.86 57.72
CA MET A 408 -4.44 -20.10 56.47
C MET A 408 -5.74 -20.24 55.67
N THR A 409 -6.12 -19.18 54.94
CA THR A 409 -7.31 -19.19 54.06
C THR A 409 -6.89 -18.66 52.70
N SER A 410 -6.98 -19.48 51.66
CA SER A 410 -6.65 -19.05 50.29
C SER A 410 -7.81 -18.28 49.66
N ASP A 411 -7.45 -17.43 48.71
CA ASP A 411 -8.35 -16.71 47.82
C ASP A 411 -7.96 -17.04 46.39
N SER A 412 -8.81 -16.71 45.42
CA SER A 412 -8.64 -17.08 44.01
C SER A 412 -7.60 -16.23 43.25
N SER A 413 -6.63 -15.67 43.97
CA SER A 413 -5.52 -14.86 43.46
C SER A 413 -4.33 -15.74 43.04
N ALA A 414 -3.09 -15.26 43.21
CA ALA A 414 -1.89 -16.01 42.91
C ALA A 414 -1.61 -17.09 43.97
N VAL A 415 -0.79 -18.08 43.62
CA VAL A 415 -0.26 -19.06 44.58
C VAL A 415 0.55 -18.32 45.64
N LYS A 416 0.25 -18.56 46.93
CA LYS A 416 0.90 -17.85 48.05
C LYS A 416 1.97 -18.72 48.69
N ASP A 417 3.16 -18.17 48.83
CA ASP A 417 4.22 -18.77 49.62
C ASP A 417 3.89 -18.74 51.11
N CYS A 418 4.03 -19.88 51.76
CA CYS A 418 3.61 -20.15 53.13
C CYS A 418 4.82 -20.68 53.90
N TYR A 419 5.03 -20.20 55.12
CA TYR A 419 6.17 -20.65 55.94
C TYR A 419 5.82 -20.50 57.42
N TYR A 420 6.27 -21.45 58.24
CA TYR A 420 6.25 -21.34 59.70
C TYR A 420 7.63 -21.63 60.30
N LYS A 421 7.92 -21.02 61.45
CA LYS A 421 9.10 -21.22 62.29
C LYS A 421 8.67 -21.34 63.75
N ILE A 422 9.14 -22.38 64.42
CA ILE A 422 9.17 -22.50 65.88
C ILE A 422 10.63 -22.29 66.32
N SER A 423 10.86 -21.67 67.47
CA SER A 423 12.22 -21.38 67.98
C SER A 423 12.36 -21.76 69.45
N ASP A 424 13.57 -22.08 69.89
CA ASP A 424 13.94 -22.04 71.30
C ASP A 424 14.46 -20.64 71.69
N LYS A 425 14.85 -20.47 72.95
CA LYS A 425 15.50 -19.26 73.47
C LYS A 425 16.96 -19.07 73.02
N SER A 426 17.59 -20.06 72.39
CA SER A 426 19.01 -20.03 71.97
C SER A 426 19.18 -19.84 70.46
N GLY A 427 18.10 -19.51 69.74
CA GLY A 427 18.14 -19.27 68.28
C GLY A 427 18.16 -20.55 67.44
N ASN A 428 17.86 -21.72 68.03
CA ASN A 428 17.61 -22.97 67.35
C ASN A 428 16.18 -23.00 66.78
N VAL A 429 15.97 -23.61 65.61
CA VAL A 429 14.73 -23.43 64.82
C VAL A 429 14.24 -24.70 64.13
N ALA A 430 12.92 -24.88 64.11
CA ALA A 430 12.25 -25.86 63.26
C ALA A 430 11.22 -25.18 62.36
N SER A 431 11.30 -25.42 61.05
CA SER A 431 10.49 -24.72 60.05
C SER A 431 10.12 -25.59 58.86
N LEU A 432 9.19 -25.10 58.04
CA LEU A 432 8.80 -25.66 56.74
C LEU A 432 8.27 -24.54 55.83
N GLY A 433 8.78 -24.46 54.61
CA GLY A 433 8.23 -23.66 53.52
C GLY A 433 7.39 -24.52 52.56
N PHE A 434 6.25 -24.01 52.13
CA PHE A 434 5.37 -24.66 51.16
C PHE A 434 4.52 -23.61 50.43
N LYS A 435 3.68 -24.03 49.50
CA LYS A 435 2.79 -23.14 48.73
C LYS A 435 1.32 -23.50 48.98
N LEU A 436 0.44 -22.50 49.06
CA LEU A 436 -1.01 -22.69 49.11
C LEU A 436 -1.67 -22.09 47.87
N GLN A 437 -2.52 -22.88 47.22
CA GLN A 437 -3.31 -22.52 46.04
C GLN A 437 -4.80 -22.76 46.30
N TYR A 438 -5.65 -21.90 45.75
CA TYR A 438 -7.10 -22.09 45.77
C TYR A 438 -7.51 -23.20 44.77
N PRO A 439 -8.28 -24.23 45.18
CA PRO A 439 -8.72 -25.28 44.27
C PRO A 439 -9.62 -24.73 43.16
N LYS A 440 -9.25 -24.97 41.89
CA LYS A 440 -10.04 -24.49 40.75
C LYS A 440 -11.39 -25.21 40.65
N GLU A 441 -12.46 -24.44 40.50
CA GLU A 441 -13.82 -24.92 40.36
C GLU A 441 -14.14 -25.36 38.91
N ALA A 442 -15.21 -26.14 38.75
CA ALA A 442 -15.70 -26.55 37.43
C ALA A 442 -16.90 -25.68 37.03
N PRO A 443 -16.80 -24.82 35.99
CA PRO A 443 -17.89 -23.95 35.59
C PRO A 443 -18.99 -24.73 34.85
N GLU A 444 -20.22 -24.21 34.92
CA GLU A 444 -21.30 -24.70 34.05
C GLU A 444 -21.18 -24.02 32.68
N VAL A 445 -21.31 -24.78 31.60
CA VAL A 445 -21.25 -24.29 30.23
C VAL A 445 -22.33 -24.98 29.42
N SER A 446 -23.11 -24.19 28.69
CA SER A 446 -24.08 -24.66 27.69
C SER A 446 -23.95 -23.83 26.42
N VAL A 447 -24.26 -24.43 25.28
CA VAL A 447 -24.27 -23.72 23.98
C VAL A 447 -25.43 -24.19 23.13
N THR A 448 -26.03 -23.27 22.39
CA THR A 448 -27.04 -23.55 21.38
C THR A 448 -26.65 -22.84 20.08
N CYS A 449 -27.07 -23.38 18.94
CA CYS A 449 -26.90 -22.74 17.64
C CYS A 449 -28.12 -23.10 16.78
N SER A 450 -28.70 -22.11 16.12
CA SER A 450 -29.81 -22.34 15.19
C SER A 450 -29.28 -22.88 13.85
N ASP A 451 -30.14 -23.59 13.13
CA ASP A 451 -29.93 -23.84 11.70
C ASP A 451 -29.81 -22.50 10.94
N VAL A 452 -28.94 -22.45 9.94
CA VAL A 452 -28.67 -21.27 9.10
C VAL A 452 -28.72 -21.66 7.62
N TYR A 453 -28.79 -20.70 6.69
CA TYR A 453 -28.65 -21.01 5.27
C TYR A 453 -27.22 -20.73 4.75
N VAL A 454 -26.85 -21.34 3.62
CA VAL A 454 -25.52 -21.17 3.02
C VAL A 454 -25.17 -19.69 2.80
N GLY A 455 -24.07 -19.25 3.40
CA GLY A 455 -23.58 -17.87 3.36
C GLY A 455 -24.13 -16.93 4.43
N ASP A 456 -25.01 -17.41 5.32
CA ASP A 456 -25.42 -16.66 6.50
C ASP A 456 -24.40 -16.82 7.64
N THR A 457 -24.30 -15.82 8.52
CA THR A 457 -23.37 -15.87 9.67
C THR A 457 -23.90 -16.82 10.75
N ILE A 458 -23.14 -17.87 11.06
CA ILE A 458 -23.38 -18.72 12.23
C ILE A 458 -23.23 -17.88 13.50
N LYS A 459 -24.22 -17.95 14.39
CA LYS A 459 -24.29 -17.19 15.64
C LYS A 459 -24.57 -18.13 16.81
N PRO A 460 -23.52 -18.67 17.46
CA PRO A 460 -23.68 -19.50 18.65
C PRO A 460 -24.17 -18.64 19.82
N VAL A 461 -25.05 -19.20 20.64
CA VAL A 461 -25.47 -18.62 21.93
C VAL A 461 -24.91 -19.51 23.03
N VAL A 462 -23.82 -19.07 23.63
CA VAL A 462 -23.21 -19.69 24.81
C VAL A 462 -23.79 -19.10 26.09
N THR A 463 -23.86 -19.89 27.16
CA THR A 463 -24.21 -19.42 28.50
C THR A 463 -23.34 -20.15 29.50
N THR A 464 -22.68 -19.38 30.38
CA THR A 464 -21.72 -19.89 31.37
C THR A 464 -22.14 -19.48 32.79
N ASN A 465 -21.79 -20.31 33.78
CA ASN A 465 -21.87 -19.96 35.19
C ASN A 465 -20.45 -20.08 35.80
N PRO A 466 -19.83 -18.96 36.24
CA PRO A 466 -20.31 -17.58 36.16
C PRO A 466 -20.33 -17.02 34.72
N SER A 467 -21.09 -15.95 34.52
CA SER A 467 -21.27 -15.29 33.21
C SER A 467 -20.00 -14.62 32.66
N SER A 468 -19.03 -14.27 33.52
CA SER A 468 -17.76 -13.66 33.12
C SER A 468 -16.88 -14.57 32.25
N LEU A 469 -17.13 -15.88 32.23
CA LEU A 469 -16.42 -16.82 31.36
C LEU A 469 -16.90 -16.77 29.90
N ALA A 470 -18.04 -16.13 29.61
CA ALA A 470 -18.60 -16.06 28.26
C ALA A 470 -17.76 -15.20 27.29
N GLU A 471 -16.95 -14.26 27.82
CA GLU A 471 -16.11 -13.36 27.01
C GLU A 471 -14.84 -14.04 26.45
N GLU A 472 -14.39 -15.16 27.05
CA GLU A 472 -13.23 -15.94 26.60
C GLU A 472 -13.61 -17.34 26.07
N VAL A 473 -14.77 -17.45 25.41
CA VAL A 473 -15.22 -18.70 24.76
C VAL A 473 -14.62 -18.85 23.38
N THR A 474 -13.99 -20.00 23.13
CA THR A 474 -13.52 -20.43 21.81
C THR A 474 -14.54 -21.37 21.15
N TYR A 475 -14.65 -21.30 19.82
CA TYR A 475 -15.56 -22.11 19.03
C TYR A 475 -14.82 -22.96 18.01
N GLU A 476 -15.14 -24.25 17.97
CA GLU A 476 -14.66 -25.19 16.96
C GLU A 476 -15.83 -25.96 16.34
N TYR A 477 -15.66 -26.38 15.09
CA TYR A 477 -16.68 -27.01 14.27
C TYR A 477 -16.17 -28.33 13.69
N LYS A 478 -17.05 -29.32 13.54
CA LYS A 478 -16.82 -30.53 12.73
C LYS A 478 -18.07 -30.92 11.98
N GLY A 479 -17.95 -31.74 10.93
CA GLY A 479 -19.11 -32.43 10.36
C GLY A 479 -19.75 -33.33 11.43
N LYS A 480 -21.07 -33.39 11.51
CA LYS A 480 -21.77 -34.09 12.60
C LYS A 480 -21.36 -35.56 12.77
N LYS A 481 -21.06 -36.22 11.66
CA LYS A 481 -20.65 -37.64 11.58
C LYS A 481 -19.13 -37.86 11.62
N GLU A 482 -18.34 -36.79 11.66
CA GLU A 482 -16.88 -36.85 11.80
C GLU A 482 -16.47 -37.11 13.26
N PRO A 483 -15.31 -37.75 13.52
CA PRO A 483 -14.79 -37.94 14.87
C PRO A 483 -14.35 -36.63 15.53
N ASP A 484 -14.23 -36.62 16.86
CA ASP A 484 -13.83 -35.42 17.64
C ASP A 484 -12.40 -34.95 17.36
N THR A 485 -11.56 -35.76 16.70
CA THR A 485 -10.25 -35.34 16.17
C THR A 485 -10.36 -34.39 14.97
N SER A 486 -11.55 -34.22 14.40
CA SER A 486 -11.82 -33.39 13.21
C SER A 486 -12.39 -32.01 13.55
N TYR A 487 -12.33 -31.57 14.80
CA TYR A 487 -12.67 -30.20 15.19
C TYR A 487 -11.67 -29.19 14.61
N THR A 488 -12.17 -28.08 14.05
CA THR A 488 -11.39 -26.98 13.49
C THR A 488 -12.02 -25.63 13.85
N SER A 489 -11.20 -24.57 13.93
CA SER A 489 -11.69 -23.19 14.07
C SER A 489 -12.22 -22.59 12.74
N GLU A 490 -12.08 -23.30 11.62
CA GLU A 490 -12.69 -22.91 10.34
C GLU A 490 -14.22 -22.99 10.42
N VAL A 491 -14.89 -21.85 10.27
CA VAL A 491 -16.34 -21.75 10.25
C VAL A 491 -16.88 -22.45 8.99
N PRO A 492 -17.77 -23.46 9.10
CA PRO A 492 -18.26 -24.19 7.94
C PRO A 492 -19.16 -23.32 7.06
N VAL A 493 -18.99 -23.46 5.73
CA VAL A 493 -19.69 -22.64 4.71
C VAL A 493 -20.49 -23.44 3.69
N LYS A 494 -20.42 -24.78 3.71
CA LYS A 494 -21.12 -25.67 2.78
C LYS A 494 -22.41 -26.21 3.42
N ALA A 495 -23.41 -26.55 2.62
CA ALA A 495 -24.62 -27.18 3.13
C ALA A 495 -24.32 -28.57 3.75
N GLY A 496 -24.88 -28.87 4.92
CA GLY A 496 -24.61 -30.10 5.67
C GLY A 496 -25.03 -30.04 7.15
N GLU A 497 -24.89 -31.17 7.85
CA GLU A 497 -25.05 -31.25 9.31
C GLU A 497 -23.69 -31.08 10.01
N TYR A 498 -23.62 -30.22 11.02
CA TYR A 498 -22.39 -29.91 11.76
C TYR A 498 -22.60 -29.99 13.28
N THR A 499 -21.53 -30.28 14.02
CA THR A 499 -21.47 -30.14 15.47
C THR A 499 -20.55 -28.98 15.81
N LEU A 500 -21.05 -28.00 16.56
CA LEU A 500 -20.26 -26.96 17.21
C LEU A 500 -19.81 -27.43 18.60
N LYS A 501 -18.60 -27.03 19.00
CA LYS A 501 -18.05 -27.14 20.35
C LYS A 501 -17.63 -25.76 20.83
N ALA A 502 -18.22 -25.31 21.93
CA ALA A 502 -17.81 -24.11 22.65
C ALA A 502 -16.96 -24.51 23.85
N THR A 503 -15.81 -23.85 24.06
CA THR A 503 -14.88 -24.16 25.16
C THR A 503 -14.46 -22.90 25.90
N THR A 504 -14.67 -22.87 27.21
CA THR A 504 -14.17 -21.80 28.09
C THR A 504 -12.67 -21.95 28.34
N LYS A 505 -11.96 -20.83 28.30
CA LYS A 505 -10.55 -20.74 28.69
C LYS A 505 -10.38 -20.95 30.21
N GLU A 506 -9.34 -21.68 30.59
CA GLU A 506 -8.96 -21.89 31.98
C GLU A 506 -8.28 -20.65 32.58
N ASN A 507 -8.56 -20.35 33.85
CA ASN A 507 -7.94 -19.23 34.58
C ASN A 507 -7.52 -19.65 36.01
N SER A 508 -7.32 -18.71 36.94
CA SER A 508 -6.93 -19.01 38.34
C SER A 508 -8.05 -19.61 39.17
N VAL A 509 -9.32 -19.41 38.77
CA VAL A 509 -10.51 -19.75 39.56
C VAL A 509 -11.26 -20.95 38.99
N TYR A 510 -11.34 -21.06 37.66
CA TYR A 510 -12.14 -22.05 36.95
C TYR A 510 -11.30 -22.89 36.00
N LYS A 511 -11.55 -24.20 36.00
CA LYS A 511 -11.03 -25.18 35.03
C LYS A 511 -11.68 -24.96 33.66
N SER A 512 -10.96 -25.29 32.59
CA SER A 512 -11.55 -25.30 31.24
C SER A 512 -12.72 -26.28 31.14
N LYS A 513 -13.76 -25.90 30.38
CA LYS A 513 -14.96 -26.74 30.17
C LYS A 513 -15.51 -26.52 28.76
N SER A 514 -15.97 -27.59 28.13
CA SER A 514 -16.63 -27.56 26.83
C SER A 514 -18.09 -28.00 26.89
N ALA A 515 -18.87 -27.49 25.94
CA ALA A 515 -20.24 -27.90 25.62
C ALA A 515 -20.40 -28.00 24.09
N THR A 516 -21.32 -28.82 23.62
CA THR A 516 -21.56 -29.06 22.19
C THR A 516 -23.03 -28.89 21.80
N CYS A 517 -23.27 -28.52 20.55
CA CYS A 517 -24.60 -28.54 19.94
C CYS A 517 -24.51 -28.87 18.45
N ASP A 518 -25.54 -29.52 17.90
CA ASP A 518 -25.67 -29.76 16.47
C ASP A 518 -26.47 -28.63 15.81
N PHE A 519 -26.12 -28.30 14.57
CA PHE A 519 -26.85 -27.38 13.70
C PHE A 519 -26.66 -27.75 12.23
N SER A 520 -27.53 -27.24 11.37
CA SER A 520 -27.53 -27.48 9.93
C SER A 520 -27.22 -26.20 9.15
N ILE A 521 -26.43 -26.34 8.08
CA ILE A 521 -26.35 -25.33 7.03
C ILE A 521 -27.26 -25.80 5.89
N LEU A 522 -28.36 -25.09 5.68
CA LEU A 522 -29.42 -25.42 4.73
C LEU A 522 -29.19 -24.71 3.38
N LYS A 523 -29.60 -25.36 2.28
CA LYS A 523 -29.57 -24.73 0.96
C LYS A 523 -30.68 -23.67 0.86
N LYS A 524 -30.39 -22.55 0.20
CA LYS A 524 -31.36 -21.48 -0.01
C LYS A 524 -32.41 -21.92 -1.03
N LYS A 525 -33.67 -21.64 -0.73
CA LYS A 525 -34.79 -21.96 -1.63
C LYS A 525 -34.91 -20.87 -2.69
N ILE A 526 -35.11 -21.28 -3.93
CA ILE A 526 -35.42 -20.41 -5.06
C ILE A 526 -36.68 -20.93 -5.74
N SER A 527 -37.47 -20.03 -6.33
CA SER A 527 -38.59 -20.37 -7.21
C SER A 527 -38.29 -19.89 -8.61
N ALA A 528 -38.70 -20.64 -9.64
CA ALA A 528 -38.53 -20.25 -11.02
C ALA A 528 -39.80 -20.46 -11.83
N LYS A 529 -39.98 -19.63 -12.85
CA LYS A 529 -41.07 -19.73 -13.82
C LYS A 529 -40.51 -19.51 -15.22
N VAL A 530 -40.86 -20.39 -16.16
CA VAL A 530 -40.63 -20.21 -17.59
C VAL A 530 -41.92 -19.74 -18.24
N SER A 531 -41.82 -18.85 -19.22
CA SER A 531 -42.94 -18.48 -20.09
C SER A 531 -42.49 -18.28 -21.53
N VAL A 532 -43.36 -18.66 -22.47
CA VAL A 532 -43.33 -18.31 -23.88
C VAL A 532 -44.70 -17.71 -24.17
N ALA A 533 -44.75 -16.60 -24.91
CA ALA A 533 -46.03 -16.02 -25.30
C ALA A 533 -46.75 -16.89 -26.34
N ASP A 534 -48.07 -16.75 -26.45
CA ASP A 534 -48.79 -17.26 -27.61
C ASP A 534 -48.35 -16.49 -28.87
N ASN A 535 -48.07 -17.23 -29.94
CA ASN A 535 -47.46 -16.74 -31.18
C ASN A 535 -48.18 -17.32 -32.41
N TYR A 536 -47.78 -16.93 -33.62
CA TYR A 536 -48.30 -17.52 -34.86
C TYR A 536 -47.23 -18.23 -35.68
N VAL A 537 -47.67 -19.05 -36.65
CA VAL A 537 -46.78 -19.79 -37.54
C VAL A 537 -45.86 -18.85 -38.31
N GLY A 538 -44.56 -19.08 -38.17
CA GLY A 538 -43.50 -18.28 -38.77
C GLY A 538 -43.08 -17.03 -37.99
N ASP A 539 -43.62 -16.80 -36.78
CA ASP A 539 -43.08 -15.81 -35.85
C ASP A 539 -41.91 -16.39 -35.05
N SER A 540 -40.94 -15.53 -34.70
CA SER A 540 -39.86 -15.91 -33.79
C SER A 540 -40.26 -15.64 -32.34
N TYR A 541 -39.91 -16.55 -31.44
CA TYR A 541 -40.17 -16.44 -30.01
C TYR A 541 -38.97 -16.94 -29.20
N GLU A 542 -38.74 -16.33 -28.04
CA GLU A 542 -37.75 -16.76 -27.06
C GLU A 542 -38.43 -17.04 -25.71
N PRO A 543 -38.09 -18.14 -25.01
CA PRO A 543 -38.53 -18.35 -23.64
C PRO A 543 -37.90 -17.35 -22.68
N LYS A 544 -38.72 -16.81 -21.78
CA LYS A 544 -38.28 -16.01 -20.64
C LYS A 544 -38.31 -16.87 -19.39
N VAL A 545 -37.23 -16.85 -18.62
CA VAL A 545 -37.20 -17.37 -17.24
C VAL A 545 -37.13 -16.19 -16.27
N THR A 546 -37.84 -16.33 -15.17
CA THR A 546 -37.71 -15.47 -13.98
C THR A 546 -37.45 -16.36 -12.77
N VAL A 547 -36.44 -16.01 -11.97
CA VAL A 547 -36.08 -16.69 -10.72
C VAL A 547 -36.17 -15.70 -9.56
N ASP A 548 -36.70 -16.16 -8.43
CA ASP A 548 -36.89 -15.37 -7.20
C ASP A 548 -36.43 -16.19 -5.98
N PRO A 549 -35.47 -15.69 -5.16
CA PRO A 549 -34.67 -14.48 -5.37
C PRO A 549 -33.83 -14.52 -6.66
N VAL A 550 -33.47 -13.35 -7.18
CA VAL A 550 -32.68 -13.21 -8.41
C VAL A 550 -31.27 -13.76 -8.21
N VAL A 551 -30.94 -14.81 -8.95
CA VAL A 551 -29.63 -15.48 -8.97
C VAL A 551 -29.19 -15.72 -10.42
N ASP A 552 -27.88 -15.79 -10.67
CA ASP A 552 -27.36 -16.11 -12.01
C ASP A 552 -27.67 -17.57 -12.37
N VAL A 553 -28.50 -17.77 -13.39
CA VAL A 553 -28.89 -19.10 -13.89
C VAL A 553 -28.68 -19.21 -15.39
N LYS A 554 -28.18 -20.35 -15.83
CA LYS A 554 -28.10 -20.72 -17.25
C LYS A 554 -29.24 -21.68 -17.57
N ALA A 555 -30.26 -21.21 -18.27
CA ALA A 555 -31.40 -22.02 -18.66
C ALA A 555 -31.15 -22.74 -20.00
N LYS A 556 -31.39 -24.05 -20.04
CA LYS A 556 -31.50 -24.83 -21.27
C LYS A 556 -32.96 -25.16 -21.52
N TYR A 557 -33.47 -24.77 -22.69
CA TYR A 557 -34.87 -24.95 -23.06
C TYR A 557 -35.08 -26.22 -23.87
N MET A 558 -36.15 -26.94 -23.55
CA MET A 558 -36.65 -28.08 -24.31
C MET A 558 -38.16 -27.94 -24.51
N TYR A 559 -38.67 -28.48 -25.61
CA TYR A 559 -40.05 -28.34 -26.05
C TYR A 559 -40.66 -29.70 -26.39
N LYS A 560 -41.95 -29.88 -26.10
CA LYS A 560 -42.75 -31.02 -26.59
C LYS A 560 -44.14 -30.56 -27.04
N ALA A 561 -44.82 -31.38 -27.84
CA ALA A 561 -46.22 -31.12 -28.20
C ALA A 561 -47.15 -31.50 -27.03
N SER A 562 -48.27 -30.78 -26.87
CA SER A 562 -49.30 -31.17 -25.91
C SER A 562 -49.84 -32.57 -26.23
N GLY A 563 -50.08 -33.37 -25.19
CA GLY A 563 -50.47 -34.78 -25.32
C GLY A 563 -49.34 -35.76 -25.62
N THR A 564 -48.07 -35.32 -25.68
CA THR A 564 -46.90 -36.23 -25.81
C THR A 564 -46.25 -36.53 -24.45
N PRO A 565 -45.65 -37.72 -24.27
CA PRO A 565 -44.92 -38.12 -23.05
C PRO A 565 -43.66 -37.26 -22.81
N ASP A 566 -43.06 -37.37 -21.61
CA ASP A 566 -41.94 -36.52 -21.18
C ASP A 566 -40.57 -36.90 -21.78
N ASP A 567 -40.45 -38.08 -22.37
CA ASP A 567 -39.29 -38.47 -23.21
C ASP A 567 -39.30 -37.77 -24.59
N ALA A 568 -40.43 -37.19 -25.01
CA ALA A 568 -40.58 -36.45 -26.26
C ALA A 568 -40.03 -35.00 -26.22
N TYR A 569 -39.46 -34.54 -25.11
CA TYR A 569 -38.85 -33.22 -25.01
C TYR A 569 -37.57 -33.11 -25.88
N SER A 570 -37.53 -32.11 -26.76
CA SER A 570 -36.40 -31.83 -27.66
C SER A 570 -35.92 -30.38 -27.57
N THR A 571 -34.66 -30.10 -27.90
CA THR A 571 -34.15 -28.72 -28.04
C THR A 571 -34.64 -28.00 -29.30
N THR A 572 -35.30 -28.71 -30.23
CA THR A 572 -35.88 -28.12 -31.45
C THR A 572 -37.10 -27.26 -31.11
N LYS A 573 -37.06 -25.96 -31.43
CA LYS A 573 -38.23 -25.07 -31.33
C LYS A 573 -39.35 -25.55 -32.27
N PRO A 574 -40.59 -25.77 -31.78
CA PRO A 574 -41.72 -26.06 -32.66
C PRO A 574 -42.08 -24.87 -33.55
N THR A 575 -42.49 -25.16 -34.78
CA THR A 575 -42.79 -24.15 -35.83
C THR A 575 -44.18 -24.32 -36.46
N LYS A 576 -44.85 -25.46 -36.24
CA LYS A 576 -46.20 -25.75 -36.75
C LYS A 576 -47.28 -25.27 -35.77
N ALA A 577 -48.49 -24.97 -36.25
CA ALA A 577 -49.61 -24.64 -35.39
C ALA A 577 -49.94 -25.81 -34.42
N GLY A 578 -50.26 -25.48 -33.17
CA GLY A 578 -50.50 -26.44 -32.10
C GLY A 578 -50.27 -25.84 -30.70
N THR A 579 -50.58 -26.60 -29.66
CA THR A 579 -50.21 -26.28 -28.27
C THR A 579 -48.98 -27.08 -27.88
N TYR A 580 -48.01 -26.42 -27.25
CA TYR A 580 -46.72 -26.99 -26.87
C TYR A 580 -46.40 -26.67 -25.41
N TYR A 581 -45.54 -27.47 -24.82
CA TYR A 581 -44.94 -27.19 -23.52
C TYR A 581 -43.47 -26.83 -23.70
N VAL A 582 -43.02 -25.79 -23.00
CA VAL A 582 -41.60 -25.49 -22.80
C VAL A 582 -41.22 -25.94 -21.38
N LYS A 583 -40.07 -26.61 -21.25
CA LYS A 583 -39.43 -26.96 -19.99
C LYS A 583 -38.07 -26.27 -19.93
N ALA A 584 -37.80 -25.57 -18.84
CA ALA A 584 -36.52 -24.90 -18.58
C ALA A 584 -35.73 -25.70 -17.55
N ILE A 585 -34.64 -26.31 -18.01
CA ILE A 585 -33.66 -26.98 -17.16
C ILE A 585 -32.66 -25.92 -16.73
N LEU A 586 -32.58 -25.64 -15.44
CA LEU A 586 -31.78 -24.55 -14.89
C LEU A 586 -30.44 -25.07 -14.36
N SER A 587 -29.36 -24.38 -14.70
CA SER A 587 -28.00 -24.64 -14.20
C SER A 587 -27.54 -23.46 -13.35
N TYR A 588 -27.21 -23.73 -12.09
CA TYR A 588 -26.75 -22.77 -11.08
C TYR A 588 -25.93 -23.49 -10.01
N ASP A 589 -25.51 -22.76 -8.97
CA ASP A 589 -24.77 -23.32 -7.84
C ASP A 589 -25.65 -24.24 -6.98
N THR A 590 -25.58 -25.55 -7.25
CA THR A 590 -26.32 -26.59 -6.54
C THR A 590 -25.81 -26.85 -5.12
N ASP A 591 -24.67 -26.30 -4.71
CA ASP A 591 -24.19 -26.39 -3.33
C ASP A 591 -24.86 -25.32 -2.45
N LYS A 592 -25.21 -24.16 -3.04
CA LYS A 592 -25.94 -23.07 -2.40
C LYS A 592 -27.47 -23.22 -2.43
N TYR A 593 -28.04 -23.75 -3.51
CA TYR A 593 -29.49 -23.71 -3.77
C TYR A 593 -30.13 -25.09 -3.98
N GLU A 594 -31.40 -25.23 -3.62
CA GLU A 594 -32.21 -26.43 -3.92
C GLU A 594 -32.45 -26.58 -5.44
N MET A 595 -32.62 -27.81 -5.93
CA MET A 595 -32.78 -28.09 -7.37
C MET A 595 -34.21 -27.86 -7.85
N LEU A 596 -34.37 -27.20 -9.00
CA LEU A 596 -35.67 -26.81 -9.54
C LEU A 596 -35.66 -26.80 -11.09
N ASP A 597 -36.57 -27.55 -11.71
CA ASP A 597 -37.00 -27.33 -13.09
C ASP A 597 -38.37 -26.61 -13.11
N CYS A 598 -38.73 -26.04 -14.25
CA CYS A 598 -40.06 -25.46 -14.42
C CYS A 598 -40.56 -25.61 -15.86
N GLU A 599 -41.88 -25.77 -16.02
CA GLU A 599 -42.54 -25.92 -17.31
C GLU A 599 -43.75 -25.00 -17.45
N SER A 600 -44.14 -24.73 -18.69
CA SER A 600 -45.30 -23.90 -19.03
C SER A 600 -45.80 -24.22 -20.45
N SER A 601 -47.10 -24.03 -20.69
CA SER A 601 -47.73 -24.25 -22.00
C SER A 601 -47.86 -22.95 -22.80
N PHE A 602 -47.65 -23.02 -24.11
CA PHE A 602 -47.88 -21.92 -25.06
C PHE A 602 -48.49 -22.46 -26.36
N LYS A 603 -49.10 -21.57 -27.15
CA LYS A 603 -49.79 -21.93 -28.40
C LYS A 603 -49.16 -21.23 -29.61
N ILE A 604 -48.98 -21.99 -30.68
CA ILE A 604 -48.67 -21.48 -32.02
C ILE A 604 -49.96 -21.56 -32.85
N SER A 605 -50.46 -20.42 -33.33
CA SER A 605 -51.72 -20.32 -34.08
C SER A 605 -51.51 -20.03 -35.57
N LYS A 606 -52.48 -20.37 -36.42
CA LYS A 606 -52.49 -19.91 -37.82
C LYS A 606 -52.89 -18.44 -37.88
N LYS A 607 -52.27 -17.67 -38.78
CA LYS A 607 -52.58 -16.24 -39.00
C LYS A 607 -53.94 -16.09 -39.70
N LYS A 608 -54.72 -15.06 -39.37
CA LYS A 608 -55.88 -14.69 -40.18
C LYS A 608 -55.39 -13.87 -41.38
N PRO A 609 -55.70 -14.24 -42.64
CA PRO A 609 -55.34 -13.44 -43.80
C PRO A 609 -55.85 -12.01 -43.71
N LYS A 610 -55.03 -11.06 -44.17
CA LYS A 610 -55.50 -9.77 -44.65
C LYS A 610 -55.82 -9.96 -46.14
N SER A 611 -57.06 -9.70 -46.55
CA SER A 611 -57.52 -9.99 -47.91
C SER A 611 -58.49 -8.93 -48.42
N SER A 612 -58.30 -8.50 -49.66
CA SER A 612 -59.24 -7.66 -50.41
C SER A 612 -59.21 -8.02 -51.89
N VAL A 613 -60.38 -8.13 -52.50
CA VAL A 613 -60.53 -8.23 -53.95
C VAL A 613 -60.91 -6.85 -54.49
N LYS A 614 -60.42 -6.51 -55.68
CA LYS A 614 -60.80 -5.29 -56.41
C LYS A 614 -61.16 -5.64 -57.84
N ILE A 615 -62.16 -4.96 -58.36
CA ILE A 615 -62.63 -5.04 -59.74
C ILE A 615 -63.15 -3.64 -60.09
N SER A 616 -62.83 -3.13 -61.28
CA SER A 616 -63.40 -1.87 -61.75
C SER A 616 -64.82 -2.08 -62.26
N GLU A 617 -65.50 -0.99 -62.59
CA GLU A 617 -66.60 -1.04 -63.56
C GLU A 617 -66.13 -1.70 -64.87
N GLN A 618 -67.05 -2.39 -65.53
CA GLN A 618 -66.82 -3.15 -66.78
C GLN A 618 -67.86 -2.76 -67.82
N LYS A 619 -67.60 -3.04 -69.10
CA LYS A 619 -68.61 -2.91 -70.17
C LYS A 619 -69.14 -4.27 -70.61
N GLU A 620 -70.40 -4.29 -71.03
CA GLU A 620 -71.11 -5.46 -71.52
C GLU A 620 -70.30 -6.23 -72.60
N ASP A 621 -70.31 -7.55 -72.50
CA ASP A 621 -69.53 -8.51 -73.30
C ASP A 621 -68.00 -8.31 -73.38
N LYS A 622 -67.38 -7.47 -72.53
CA LYS A 622 -65.93 -7.48 -72.31
C LYS A 622 -65.51 -8.49 -71.25
N ASP A 623 -64.34 -9.10 -71.41
CA ASP A 623 -63.74 -9.94 -70.38
C ASP A 623 -62.93 -9.13 -69.37
N TYR A 624 -62.91 -9.56 -68.12
CA TYR A 624 -62.32 -8.85 -66.99
C TYR A 624 -61.75 -9.81 -65.95
N THR A 625 -60.77 -9.36 -65.16
CA THR A 625 -60.11 -10.19 -64.13
C THR A 625 -60.07 -9.45 -62.79
N PRO A 626 -60.73 -9.96 -61.74
CA PRO A 626 -60.61 -9.39 -60.39
C PRO A 626 -59.17 -9.49 -59.85
N THR A 627 -58.70 -8.42 -59.24
CA THR A 627 -57.37 -8.34 -58.61
C THR A 627 -57.46 -8.68 -57.13
N LEU A 628 -56.94 -9.84 -56.73
CA LEU A 628 -56.82 -10.23 -55.33
C LEU A 628 -55.52 -9.71 -54.70
N THR A 629 -55.64 -9.01 -53.58
CA THR A 629 -54.55 -8.62 -52.69
C THR A 629 -54.70 -9.36 -51.36
N THR A 630 -53.72 -10.20 -51.01
CA THR A 630 -53.64 -10.86 -49.70
C THR A 630 -52.20 -11.17 -49.31
N ASP A 631 -51.93 -11.28 -48.01
CA ASP A 631 -50.66 -11.76 -47.44
C ASP A 631 -50.60 -13.29 -47.28
N SER A 632 -51.71 -14.00 -47.50
CA SER A 632 -51.77 -15.47 -47.44
C SER A 632 -50.99 -16.12 -48.58
N ASP A 633 -50.19 -17.14 -48.23
CA ASP A 633 -49.54 -18.05 -49.18
C ASP A 633 -50.55 -18.91 -49.98
N GLY A 634 -51.82 -18.95 -49.56
CA GLY A 634 -52.94 -19.50 -50.32
C GLY A 634 -53.34 -18.70 -51.56
N LYS A 635 -52.79 -17.50 -51.79
CA LYS A 635 -53.20 -16.56 -52.87
C LYS A 635 -53.39 -17.22 -54.24
N ASN A 636 -52.42 -18.03 -54.69
CA ASN A 636 -52.44 -18.64 -56.02
C ASN A 636 -53.41 -19.82 -56.16
N LYS A 637 -54.08 -20.20 -55.07
CA LYS A 637 -55.15 -21.22 -55.02
C LYS A 637 -56.53 -20.60 -54.72
N ALA A 638 -56.64 -19.27 -54.70
CA ALA A 638 -57.89 -18.59 -54.43
C ALA A 638 -58.89 -18.79 -55.58
N VAL A 639 -60.17 -18.96 -55.23
CA VAL A 639 -61.27 -19.18 -56.17
C VAL A 639 -62.11 -17.90 -56.25
N PHE A 640 -62.41 -17.45 -57.47
CA PHE A 640 -63.33 -16.33 -57.70
C PHE A 640 -64.71 -16.83 -58.08
N GLU A 641 -65.74 -16.24 -57.46
CA GLU A 641 -67.15 -16.54 -57.68
C GLU A 641 -67.93 -15.24 -57.77
N TYR A 642 -68.99 -15.21 -58.57
CA TYR A 642 -69.78 -14.03 -58.88
C TYR A 642 -71.26 -14.29 -58.61
N LYS A 643 -71.97 -13.29 -58.08
CA LYS A 643 -73.44 -13.26 -57.99
C LYS A 643 -73.97 -11.90 -58.45
N LYS A 644 -75.27 -11.80 -58.73
CA LYS A 644 -75.93 -10.48 -58.80
C LYS A 644 -75.81 -9.81 -57.43
N LYS A 645 -75.60 -8.50 -57.42
CA LYS A 645 -75.57 -7.74 -56.17
C LYS A 645 -76.89 -7.94 -55.40
N ASP A 646 -76.78 -8.03 -54.08
CA ASP A 646 -77.87 -8.25 -53.12
C ASP A 646 -78.63 -9.59 -53.29
N ALA A 647 -78.13 -10.52 -54.13
CA ALA A 647 -78.64 -11.90 -54.22
C ALA A 647 -78.11 -12.79 -53.08
N ASP A 648 -78.79 -13.90 -52.84
CA ASP A 648 -78.42 -14.89 -51.82
C ASP A 648 -77.07 -15.58 -52.12
N ASP A 649 -76.34 -15.96 -51.07
CA ASP A 649 -75.00 -16.56 -51.16
C ASP A 649 -74.97 -17.96 -51.82
N SER A 650 -76.10 -18.66 -51.89
CA SER A 650 -76.24 -19.89 -52.68
C SER A 650 -76.19 -19.65 -54.20
N THR A 651 -76.30 -18.38 -54.65
CA THR A 651 -76.30 -18.02 -56.08
C THR A 651 -74.91 -17.76 -56.67
N TYR A 652 -73.85 -17.82 -55.86
CA TYR A 652 -72.47 -17.63 -56.31
C TYR A 652 -72.05 -18.68 -57.36
N SER A 653 -71.50 -18.21 -58.49
CA SER A 653 -71.06 -19.05 -59.60
C SER A 653 -69.67 -18.67 -60.10
N LYS A 654 -68.92 -19.65 -60.64
CA LYS A 654 -67.60 -19.41 -61.25
C LYS A 654 -67.69 -18.78 -62.66
N THR A 655 -68.89 -18.70 -63.22
CA THR A 655 -69.15 -18.05 -64.51
C THR A 655 -69.17 -16.53 -64.34
N LYS A 656 -68.29 -15.82 -65.06
CA LYS A 656 -68.29 -14.35 -65.12
C LYS A 656 -69.60 -13.83 -65.73
N PRO A 657 -70.35 -12.93 -65.06
CA PRO A 657 -71.45 -12.21 -65.68
C PRO A 657 -71.01 -11.40 -66.91
N LYS A 658 -71.85 -11.35 -67.94
CA LYS A 658 -71.62 -10.58 -69.18
C LYS A 658 -72.60 -9.44 -69.39
N THR A 659 -73.85 -9.64 -68.98
CA THR A 659 -74.95 -8.69 -69.13
C THR A 659 -74.83 -7.50 -68.18
N HIS A 660 -75.26 -6.32 -68.60
CA HIS A 660 -75.29 -5.12 -67.77
C HIS A 660 -76.07 -5.32 -66.44
N GLY A 661 -75.65 -4.60 -65.40
CA GLY A 661 -76.20 -4.68 -64.04
C GLY A 661 -75.15 -4.65 -62.94
N SER A 662 -75.60 -4.69 -61.68
CA SER A 662 -74.74 -4.69 -60.49
C SER A 662 -74.45 -6.12 -60.01
N TYR A 663 -73.20 -6.40 -59.67
CA TYR A 663 -72.72 -7.73 -59.30
C TYR A 663 -71.75 -7.65 -58.12
N THR A 664 -71.64 -8.74 -57.36
CA THR A 664 -70.66 -8.91 -56.29
C THR A 664 -69.73 -10.06 -56.66
N VAL A 665 -68.42 -9.83 -56.60
CA VAL A 665 -67.40 -10.89 -56.69
C VAL A 665 -66.90 -11.27 -55.31
N ARG A 666 -66.83 -12.57 -55.03
CA ARG A 666 -66.18 -13.16 -53.86
C ARG A 666 -64.88 -13.84 -54.26
N ALA A 667 -63.83 -13.59 -53.49
CA ALA A 667 -62.56 -14.31 -53.59
C ALA A 667 -62.39 -15.17 -52.33
N THR A 668 -62.37 -16.49 -52.51
CA THR A 668 -62.23 -17.49 -51.43
C THR A 668 -60.80 -18.01 -51.42
N ILE A 669 -60.06 -17.70 -50.35
CA ILE A 669 -58.67 -18.12 -50.11
C ILE A 669 -58.69 -19.37 -49.22
N PRO A 670 -58.09 -20.50 -49.67
CA PRO A 670 -58.05 -21.72 -48.88
C PRO A 670 -57.12 -21.61 -47.66
N GLU A 671 -57.37 -22.46 -46.66
CA GLU A 671 -56.47 -22.64 -45.51
C GLU A 671 -55.11 -23.23 -45.93
N THR A 672 -54.05 -22.81 -45.24
CA THR A 672 -52.68 -23.34 -45.40
C THR A 672 -52.10 -23.73 -44.04
N ASP A 673 -50.87 -24.23 -43.98
CA ASP A 673 -50.20 -24.51 -42.69
C ASP A 673 -49.98 -23.24 -41.86
N LYS A 674 -49.86 -22.08 -42.51
CA LYS A 674 -49.56 -20.79 -41.90
C LYS A 674 -50.79 -19.90 -41.68
N TYR A 675 -51.77 -19.96 -42.58
CA TYR A 675 -52.93 -19.08 -42.60
C TYR A 675 -54.25 -19.85 -42.51
N LEU A 676 -55.23 -19.30 -41.79
CA LEU A 676 -56.63 -19.74 -41.82
C LEU A 676 -57.25 -19.46 -43.20
N ALA A 677 -58.33 -20.16 -43.55
CA ALA A 677 -59.15 -19.78 -44.70
C ALA A 677 -59.75 -18.37 -44.53
N ALA A 678 -59.98 -17.66 -45.64
CA ALA A 678 -60.62 -16.35 -45.63
C ALA A 678 -61.40 -16.08 -46.93
N THR A 679 -62.45 -15.28 -46.84
CA THR A 679 -63.14 -14.69 -47.97
C THR A 679 -62.95 -13.16 -47.97
N CYS A 680 -63.04 -12.55 -49.15
CA CYS A 680 -63.27 -11.12 -49.29
C CYS A 680 -64.11 -10.83 -50.53
N GLU A 681 -64.85 -9.74 -50.51
CA GLU A 681 -65.85 -9.41 -51.53
C GLU A 681 -65.70 -7.97 -52.03
N ALA A 682 -66.17 -7.72 -53.25
CA ALA A 682 -66.29 -6.39 -53.83
C ALA A 682 -67.47 -6.32 -54.80
N ASP A 683 -68.19 -5.20 -54.76
CA ASP A 683 -69.20 -4.88 -55.76
C ASP A 683 -68.59 -4.22 -56.99
N TYR A 684 -69.23 -4.44 -58.14
CA TYR A 684 -68.94 -3.76 -59.40
C TYR A 684 -70.20 -3.65 -60.26
N VAL A 685 -70.15 -2.80 -61.28
CA VAL A 685 -71.22 -2.63 -62.26
C VAL A 685 -70.69 -3.02 -63.63
N ILE A 686 -71.50 -3.75 -64.39
CA ILE A 686 -71.35 -3.90 -65.84
C ILE A 686 -72.28 -2.87 -66.49
N THR A 687 -71.73 -1.90 -67.20
CA THR A 687 -72.49 -0.88 -67.95
C THR A 687 -72.66 -1.32 -69.41
N LYS A 688 -73.62 -0.70 -70.11
CA LYS A 688 -73.72 -0.83 -71.57
C LYS A 688 -72.52 -0.15 -72.25
N VAL A 689 -72.30 -0.48 -73.51
CA VAL A 689 -71.45 0.35 -74.38
C VAL A 689 -72.23 1.64 -74.70
N ASP A 690 -71.57 2.79 -74.59
CA ASP A 690 -72.18 4.08 -74.92
C ASP A 690 -72.09 4.31 -76.44
N ASP A 691 -73.22 4.36 -77.14
CA ASP A 691 -73.30 4.53 -78.60
C ASP A 691 -73.08 5.99 -79.07
N LYS A 692 -72.19 6.72 -78.38
CA LYS A 692 -71.82 8.10 -78.76
C LYS A 692 -70.88 8.13 -79.95
N ASN A 693 -71.17 9.04 -80.87
CA ASN A 693 -70.52 9.10 -82.18
C ASN A 693 -69.20 9.92 -82.19
N ASP A 694 -68.73 10.35 -81.02
CA ASP A 694 -67.59 11.26 -80.73
C ASP A 694 -66.23 10.82 -81.34
N SER A 695 -66.16 9.66 -82.01
CA SER A 695 -64.96 9.08 -82.64
C SER A 695 -65.01 9.02 -84.18
N VAL A 696 -66.11 9.45 -84.83
CA VAL A 696 -66.26 9.39 -86.29
C VAL A 696 -65.75 10.69 -86.94
N ILE A 697 -64.45 10.70 -87.26
CA ILE A 697 -63.75 11.84 -87.87
C ILE A 697 -63.95 11.85 -89.39
N TYR A 698 -64.49 12.94 -89.94
CA TYR A 698 -64.65 13.17 -91.38
C TYR A 698 -63.41 13.84 -92.01
N GLN A 699 -63.38 13.91 -93.35
CA GLN A 699 -62.37 14.67 -94.09
C GLN A 699 -62.99 15.53 -95.19
N LEU A 700 -62.43 16.70 -95.46
CA LEU A 700 -62.83 17.55 -96.60
C LEU A 700 -62.02 17.22 -97.86
N SER A 701 -62.69 17.17 -99.01
CA SER A 701 -62.12 16.85 -100.32
C SER A 701 -62.60 17.82 -101.39
N GLY A 702 -61.64 18.47 -102.07
CA GLY A 702 -61.86 19.42 -103.15
C GLY A 702 -60.52 20.07 -103.54
N ASP A 703 -60.46 20.68 -104.72
CA ASP A 703 -59.29 21.42 -105.21
C ASP A 703 -59.07 22.68 -104.38
N LYS A 704 -57.93 22.77 -103.68
CA LYS A 704 -57.61 23.89 -102.80
C LYS A 704 -57.07 25.08 -103.58
N GLY A 705 -57.60 26.26 -103.27
CA GLY A 705 -57.13 27.54 -103.75
C GLY A 705 -56.12 28.20 -102.79
N LYS A 706 -55.87 29.48 -103.04
CA LYS A 706 -55.16 30.40 -102.14
C LYS A 706 -56.11 30.83 -100.98
N ASN A 707 -55.53 31.44 -99.95
CA ASN A 707 -56.20 32.09 -98.80
C ASN A 707 -57.37 31.32 -98.11
N GLY A 708 -57.33 29.98 -98.16
CA GLY A 708 -58.31 29.09 -97.52
C GLY A 708 -59.56 28.77 -98.36
N TYR A 709 -59.63 29.24 -99.60
CA TYR A 709 -60.70 28.91 -100.54
C TYR A 709 -60.51 27.52 -101.17
N TYR A 710 -61.60 26.98 -101.72
CA TYR A 710 -61.58 25.87 -102.67
C TYR A 710 -62.04 26.33 -104.05
N LYS A 711 -61.35 25.88 -105.10
CA LYS A 711 -61.63 26.17 -106.52
C LYS A 711 -62.60 25.18 -107.19
N SER A 712 -63.26 24.34 -106.39
CA SER A 712 -64.14 23.27 -106.86
C SER A 712 -65.33 23.08 -105.91
N ASP A 713 -66.23 22.13 -106.21
CA ASP A 713 -67.14 21.62 -105.20
C ASP A 713 -66.37 20.89 -104.08
N VAL A 714 -66.74 21.16 -102.83
CA VAL A 714 -66.18 20.47 -101.67
C VAL A 714 -67.09 19.32 -101.24
N TYR A 715 -66.48 18.22 -100.78
CA TYR A 715 -67.13 17.02 -100.32
C TYR A 715 -66.65 16.63 -98.92
N ILE A 716 -67.58 16.19 -98.07
CA ILE A 716 -67.30 15.62 -96.75
C ILE A 716 -67.26 14.09 -96.90
N VAL A 717 -66.11 13.50 -96.59
CA VAL A 717 -65.79 12.09 -96.82
C VAL A 717 -65.92 11.29 -95.52
N ALA A 718 -66.56 10.13 -95.60
CA ALA A 718 -66.76 9.23 -94.47
C ALA A 718 -65.51 8.39 -94.18
N PRO A 719 -65.14 8.19 -92.90
CA PRO A 719 -64.06 7.28 -92.54
C PRO A 719 -64.47 5.83 -92.82
N LYS A 720 -63.48 4.97 -93.10
CA LYS A 720 -63.69 3.56 -93.43
C LYS A 720 -64.50 2.84 -92.33
N GLY A 721 -65.62 2.24 -92.74
CA GLY A 721 -66.58 1.58 -91.84
C GLY A 721 -67.88 2.38 -91.61
N TYR A 722 -67.99 3.58 -92.19
CA TYR A 722 -69.14 4.46 -92.07
C TYR A 722 -69.57 5.00 -93.43
N LYS A 723 -70.81 5.48 -93.51
CA LYS A 723 -71.36 6.26 -94.63
C LYS A 723 -72.12 7.47 -94.10
N PHE A 724 -72.16 8.53 -94.88
CA PHE A 724 -72.79 9.80 -94.52
C PHE A 724 -73.98 10.14 -95.40
N ALA A 725 -74.95 10.87 -94.83
CA ALA A 725 -76.05 11.52 -95.52
C ALA A 725 -76.27 12.93 -94.96
N SER A 726 -76.76 13.86 -95.78
CA SER A 726 -77.15 15.22 -95.35
C SER A 726 -78.52 15.29 -94.68
N SER A 727 -79.28 14.20 -94.68
CA SER A 727 -80.56 14.06 -93.98
C SER A 727 -80.72 12.62 -93.46
N LYS A 728 -81.53 12.43 -92.41
CA LYS A 728 -81.70 11.13 -91.73
C LYS A 728 -82.15 10.02 -92.67
N ASP A 729 -83.10 10.34 -93.53
CA ASP A 729 -83.72 9.41 -94.50
C ASP A 729 -83.08 9.55 -95.90
N GLY A 730 -81.91 10.20 -95.98
CA GLY A 730 -81.18 10.46 -97.21
C GLY A 730 -80.38 9.26 -97.74
N LYS A 731 -79.80 9.42 -98.93
CA LYS A 731 -78.93 8.40 -99.53
C LYS A 731 -77.55 8.41 -98.87
N TYR A 732 -77.30 7.43 -98.01
CA TYR A 732 -75.99 7.22 -97.38
C TYR A 732 -74.91 6.81 -98.40
N SER A 733 -73.81 7.57 -98.43
CA SER A 733 -72.67 7.38 -99.35
C SER A 733 -71.32 7.61 -98.68
N ASP A 734 -70.24 7.18 -99.34
CA ASP A 734 -68.87 7.26 -98.81
C ASP A 734 -68.33 8.71 -98.79
N LYS A 735 -69.01 9.62 -99.51
CA LYS A 735 -68.89 11.07 -99.37
C LYS A 735 -70.22 11.76 -99.70
N ILE A 736 -70.46 12.93 -99.12
CA ILE A 736 -71.56 13.85 -99.45
C ILE A 736 -70.99 15.19 -99.94
N LYS A 737 -71.73 15.92 -100.77
CA LYS A 737 -71.35 17.27 -101.20
C LYS A 737 -71.68 18.28 -100.09
N TYR A 738 -70.77 19.23 -99.82
CA TYR A 738 -71.03 20.34 -98.92
C TYR A 738 -71.95 21.38 -99.58
N THR A 739 -72.84 21.96 -98.77
CA THR A 739 -73.70 23.09 -99.10
C THR A 739 -73.84 23.97 -97.85
N ASN A 740 -74.02 25.29 -98.01
CA ASN A 740 -73.99 26.25 -96.89
C ASN A 740 -75.15 26.09 -95.87
N ASP A 741 -76.17 25.29 -96.20
CA ASP A 741 -77.30 24.91 -95.34
C ASP A 741 -77.06 23.59 -94.56
N LEU A 742 -75.97 22.88 -94.82
CA LEU A 742 -75.64 21.62 -94.16
C LEU A 742 -75.22 21.86 -92.70
N LYS A 743 -76.12 21.53 -91.75
CA LYS A 743 -75.86 21.65 -90.30
C LYS A 743 -75.68 20.33 -89.55
N LYS A 744 -76.00 19.19 -90.16
CA LYS A 744 -75.83 17.86 -89.55
C LYS A 744 -75.38 16.83 -90.58
N ILE A 745 -74.41 16.01 -90.21
CA ILE A 745 -73.99 14.82 -90.95
C ILE A 745 -74.62 13.60 -90.28
N TYR A 746 -75.55 12.95 -90.95
CA TYR A 746 -76.15 11.70 -90.47
C TYR A 746 -75.21 10.54 -90.80
N VAL A 747 -74.93 9.69 -89.80
CA VAL A 747 -73.91 8.64 -89.89
C VAL A 747 -74.58 7.27 -89.84
N LYS A 748 -74.26 6.41 -90.80
CA LYS A 748 -74.61 4.99 -90.81
C LYS A 748 -73.37 4.13 -90.64
N ARG A 749 -73.36 3.22 -89.67
CA ARG A 749 -72.28 2.26 -89.42
C ARG A 749 -72.46 1.04 -90.33
N THR A 750 -71.39 0.60 -91.00
CA THR A 750 -71.51 -0.42 -92.07
C THR A 750 -71.37 -1.88 -91.58
N SER A 751 -71.22 -2.12 -90.28
CA SER A 751 -71.15 -3.47 -89.70
C SER A 751 -72.53 -4.11 -89.46
N ASP A 752 -73.53 -3.26 -89.24
CA ASP A 752 -74.84 -3.58 -88.67
C ASP A 752 -75.97 -2.73 -89.28
N ASP A 753 -75.63 -1.80 -90.19
CA ASP A 753 -76.53 -0.85 -90.82
C ASP A 753 -77.26 0.09 -89.84
N GLU A 754 -76.72 0.30 -88.64
CA GLU A 754 -77.28 1.23 -87.64
C GLU A 754 -77.07 2.70 -88.02
N ILE A 755 -78.09 3.53 -87.81
CA ILE A 755 -78.00 5.00 -87.94
C ILE A 755 -77.73 5.57 -86.54
N LEU A 756 -76.56 6.19 -86.38
CA LEU A 756 -76.07 6.75 -85.12
C LEU A 756 -76.57 8.18 -84.91
N GLU A 757 -76.29 8.76 -83.74
CA GLU A 757 -76.54 10.19 -83.52
C GLU A 757 -75.76 11.04 -84.57
N PRO A 758 -76.40 12.04 -85.20
CA PRO A 758 -75.78 12.84 -86.25
C PRO A 758 -74.71 13.77 -85.67
N ILE A 759 -73.61 13.92 -86.41
CA ILE A 759 -72.56 14.89 -86.09
C ILE A 759 -73.07 16.29 -86.45
N ASP A 760 -73.00 17.23 -85.51
CA ASP A 760 -73.25 18.65 -85.77
C ASP A 760 -72.10 19.25 -86.61
N PHE A 761 -72.44 20.00 -87.65
CA PHE A 761 -71.49 20.53 -88.63
C PHE A 761 -71.64 22.04 -88.76
N ASP A 762 -70.69 22.77 -88.17
CA ASP A 762 -70.64 24.23 -88.14
C ASP A 762 -69.36 24.80 -88.79
N GLU A 763 -68.67 24.03 -89.63
CA GLU A 763 -67.55 24.53 -90.44
C GLU A 763 -68.04 25.41 -91.61
N GLU A 764 -67.59 26.66 -91.65
CA GLU A 764 -67.82 27.58 -92.76
C GLU A 764 -66.75 27.40 -93.83
N ILE A 765 -67.12 26.82 -94.98
CA ILE A 765 -66.18 26.50 -96.06
C ILE A 765 -66.23 27.58 -97.14
N LYS A 766 -65.09 28.28 -97.33
CA LYS A 766 -64.89 29.23 -98.43
C LYS A 766 -64.73 28.51 -99.76
N ILE A 767 -65.49 28.91 -100.77
CA ILE A 767 -65.45 28.36 -102.12
C ILE A 767 -65.55 29.52 -103.12
N ASP A 768 -64.60 29.62 -104.05
CA ASP A 768 -64.72 30.46 -105.24
C ASP A 768 -64.06 29.77 -106.44
N LYS A 769 -64.76 29.79 -107.58
CA LYS A 769 -64.47 29.01 -108.79
C LYS A 769 -64.55 29.86 -110.05
N GLU A 770 -64.98 31.11 -109.94
CA GLU A 770 -65.07 32.00 -111.08
C GLU A 770 -63.65 32.50 -111.42
N LEU A 771 -63.44 32.89 -112.67
CA LEU A 771 -62.23 33.57 -113.11
C LEU A 771 -62.52 35.08 -113.16
N PRO A 772 -61.60 35.96 -112.74
CA PRO A 772 -61.76 37.41 -112.87
C PRO A 772 -62.17 37.82 -114.29
N LYS A 773 -63.20 38.67 -114.39
CA LYS A 773 -63.93 38.95 -115.64
C LYS A 773 -63.46 40.27 -116.23
N LEU A 774 -62.96 40.23 -117.46
CA LEU A 774 -62.48 41.39 -118.20
C LEU A 774 -63.46 41.81 -119.29
N ALA A 775 -63.90 43.06 -119.26
CA ALA A 775 -64.77 43.68 -120.24
C ALA A 775 -64.13 44.95 -120.81
N GLY A 776 -64.01 45.05 -122.14
CA GLY A 776 -63.50 46.24 -122.80
C GLY A 776 -64.64 47.19 -123.21
N THR A 777 -64.36 48.49 -123.20
CA THR A 777 -65.25 49.53 -123.72
C THR A 777 -64.46 50.49 -124.61
N LEU A 778 -64.91 50.63 -125.86
CA LEU A 778 -64.34 51.53 -126.87
C LEU A 778 -65.41 52.52 -127.32
N ASN A 779 -65.14 53.83 -127.19
CA ASN A 779 -66.04 54.91 -127.63
C ASN A 779 -67.50 54.79 -127.09
N GLY A 780 -67.67 54.11 -125.95
CA GLY A 780 -68.97 53.84 -125.30
C GLY A 780 -69.59 52.48 -125.63
N GLU A 781 -69.08 51.73 -126.61
CA GLU A 781 -69.56 50.40 -126.99
C GLU A 781 -68.71 49.28 -126.35
N ALA A 782 -69.37 48.19 -125.95
CA ALA A 782 -68.71 47.05 -125.33
C ALA A 782 -67.96 46.19 -126.37
N VAL A 783 -66.69 45.91 -126.12
CA VAL A 783 -65.82 45.07 -126.96
C VAL A 783 -65.35 43.83 -126.19
N SER A 784 -65.61 42.65 -126.77
CA SER A 784 -65.08 41.38 -126.26
C SER A 784 -63.55 41.41 -126.25
N LEU A 785 -62.96 40.98 -125.12
CA LEU A 785 -61.52 40.82 -124.96
C LEU A 785 -61.17 39.33 -124.98
N THR A 786 -60.12 38.97 -125.70
CA THR A 786 -59.56 37.61 -125.78
C THR A 786 -58.04 37.73 -125.91
N ASP A 787 -57.30 36.70 -125.52
CA ASP A 787 -55.85 36.68 -125.70
C ASP A 787 -55.43 36.86 -127.18
N GLY A 788 -54.34 37.58 -127.40
CA GLY A 788 -53.80 37.93 -128.73
C GLY A 788 -54.65 38.90 -129.56
N LYS A 789 -55.70 39.52 -129.03
CA LYS A 789 -56.64 40.32 -129.83
C LYS A 789 -56.07 41.67 -130.25
N GLU A 790 -56.13 41.96 -131.55
CA GLU A 790 -55.88 43.30 -132.10
C GLU A 790 -57.15 44.18 -132.10
N LEU A 791 -56.99 45.46 -131.78
CA LEU A 791 -58.05 46.47 -131.78
C LEU A 791 -57.56 47.79 -132.39
N TYR A 792 -58.41 48.41 -133.23
CA TYR A 792 -58.17 49.74 -133.79
C TYR A 792 -58.93 50.79 -132.97
N ALA A 793 -58.21 51.52 -132.14
CA ALA A 793 -58.68 52.46 -131.13
C ALA A 793 -57.50 53.33 -130.65
N ASP A 794 -57.73 54.64 -130.50
CA ASP A 794 -56.71 55.52 -129.91
C ASP A 794 -56.55 55.22 -128.40
N ASN A 795 -57.68 55.04 -127.71
CA ASN A 795 -57.77 54.70 -126.29
C ASN A 795 -58.76 53.54 -126.07
N LEU A 796 -58.51 52.67 -125.09
CA LEU A 796 -59.40 51.58 -124.68
C LEU A 796 -59.54 51.54 -123.15
N THR A 797 -60.78 51.60 -122.66
CA THR A 797 -61.08 51.32 -121.24
C THR A 797 -61.28 49.82 -121.04
N ILE A 798 -60.74 49.26 -119.97
CA ILE A 798 -60.98 47.87 -119.56
C ILE A 798 -61.44 47.84 -118.11
N SER A 799 -62.60 47.24 -117.86
CA SER A 799 -63.10 46.93 -116.53
C SER A 799 -62.79 45.48 -116.18
N ILE A 800 -62.19 45.26 -115.01
CA ILE A 800 -61.83 43.97 -114.45
C ILE A 800 -62.68 43.80 -113.20
N SER A 801 -63.48 42.76 -113.11
CA SER A 801 -64.40 42.55 -111.97
C SER A 801 -64.37 41.12 -111.46
N ASP A 802 -64.35 40.96 -110.14
CA ASP A 802 -64.55 39.68 -109.46
C ASP A 802 -65.13 39.89 -108.05
N GLU A 803 -65.82 38.90 -107.50
CA GLU A 803 -66.33 38.94 -106.13
C GLU A 803 -65.19 38.98 -105.09
N ASN A 804 -64.05 38.36 -105.39
CA ASN A 804 -62.90 38.24 -104.50
C ASN A 804 -61.60 38.70 -105.19
N LEU A 805 -61.66 39.70 -106.08
CA LEU A 805 -60.49 40.22 -106.82
C LEU A 805 -59.35 40.61 -105.87
N ALA A 806 -58.17 40.01 -106.02
CA ALA A 806 -57.02 40.22 -105.15
C ALA A 806 -55.88 40.99 -105.83
N LYS A 807 -55.66 40.74 -107.14
CA LYS A 807 -54.54 41.32 -107.88
C LYS A 807 -54.86 41.61 -109.33
N VAL A 808 -54.32 42.73 -109.82
CA VAL A 808 -54.27 43.12 -111.23
C VAL A 808 -52.86 43.58 -111.56
N THR A 809 -52.32 43.20 -112.71
CA THR A 809 -51.09 43.79 -113.27
C THR A 809 -51.27 44.18 -114.73
N LEU A 810 -50.57 45.23 -115.14
CA LEU A 810 -50.48 45.70 -116.52
C LEU A 810 -49.01 45.73 -116.93
N ASP A 811 -48.65 44.97 -117.96
CA ASP A 811 -47.28 44.76 -118.45
C ASP A 811 -46.25 44.34 -117.37
N GLY A 812 -46.74 43.77 -116.28
CA GLY A 812 -45.95 43.29 -115.14
C GLY A 812 -45.93 44.24 -113.94
N GLU A 813 -46.40 45.49 -114.07
CA GLU A 813 -46.54 46.42 -112.95
C GLU A 813 -47.88 46.21 -112.23
N GLU A 814 -47.88 46.24 -110.90
CA GLU A 814 -49.07 45.99 -110.08
C GLU A 814 -50.00 47.22 -110.05
N VAL A 815 -51.29 46.98 -110.27
CA VAL A 815 -52.35 47.98 -110.20
C VAL A 815 -53.10 47.82 -108.89
N SER A 816 -53.30 48.92 -108.16
CA SER A 816 -53.99 48.91 -106.86
C SER A 816 -55.41 48.33 -106.97
N VAL A 817 -55.69 47.30 -106.18
CA VAL A 817 -57.02 46.71 -106.03
C VAL A 817 -57.62 47.19 -104.71
N ASP A 818 -58.47 48.22 -104.76
CA ASP A 818 -59.15 48.80 -103.60
C ASP A 818 -60.62 48.35 -103.46
N SER A 819 -61.12 47.62 -104.45
CA SER A 819 -62.54 47.30 -104.63
C SER A 819 -62.73 46.11 -105.57
N LYS A 820 -63.95 45.54 -105.61
CA LYS A 820 -64.33 44.41 -106.47
C LYS A 820 -64.26 44.72 -107.99
N THR A 821 -63.85 45.92 -108.41
CA THR A 821 -63.77 46.29 -109.82
C THR A 821 -62.67 47.31 -110.09
N VAL A 822 -61.63 46.90 -110.83
CA VAL A 822 -60.52 47.76 -111.27
C VAL A 822 -60.79 48.25 -112.70
N THR A 823 -60.41 49.49 -113.01
CA THR A 823 -60.51 50.05 -114.37
C THR A 823 -59.13 50.46 -114.89
N LEU A 824 -58.72 49.88 -116.02
CA LEU A 824 -57.51 50.26 -116.75
C LEU A 824 -57.87 51.19 -117.93
N GLN A 825 -56.98 52.12 -118.24
CA GLN A 825 -57.04 52.95 -119.45
C GLN A 825 -55.77 52.68 -120.26
N LEU A 826 -55.95 52.21 -121.50
CA LEU A 826 -54.85 51.88 -122.41
C LEU A 826 -54.81 52.89 -123.55
N ASP A 827 -53.67 53.55 -123.75
CA ASP A 827 -53.41 54.48 -124.86
C ASP A 827 -52.48 53.83 -125.89
N SER A 828 -52.86 53.88 -127.17
CA SER A 828 -52.05 53.43 -128.31
C SER A 828 -50.81 54.31 -128.57
N GLU A 829 -50.75 55.49 -127.94
CA GLU A 829 -49.70 56.51 -128.08
C GLU A 829 -49.49 56.94 -129.55
N MET A 830 -50.60 57.10 -130.30
CA MET A 830 -50.59 57.41 -131.73
C MET A 830 -49.81 56.39 -132.60
N GLY A 831 -49.72 55.12 -132.18
CA GLY A 831 -49.07 54.02 -132.90
C GLY A 831 -49.68 52.63 -132.65
N GLU A 832 -48.83 51.61 -132.61
CA GLU A 832 -49.15 50.21 -132.28
C GLU A 832 -48.44 49.84 -130.96
N LYS A 833 -49.20 49.41 -129.95
CA LYS A 833 -48.70 49.03 -128.62
C LYS A 833 -49.33 47.71 -128.16
N THR A 834 -48.54 46.85 -127.53
CA THR A 834 -49.01 45.59 -126.93
C THR A 834 -49.07 45.74 -125.43
N PHE A 835 -50.13 45.21 -124.81
CA PHE A 835 -50.39 45.20 -123.38
C PHE A 835 -50.63 43.76 -122.90
N ASN A 836 -50.08 43.41 -121.74
CA ASN A 836 -50.26 42.11 -121.08
C ASN A 836 -51.01 42.36 -119.76
N ILE A 837 -52.15 41.72 -119.57
CA ILE A 837 -53.02 41.91 -118.40
C ILE A 837 -53.14 40.59 -117.67
N THR A 838 -52.67 40.57 -116.42
CA THR A 838 -52.78 39.42 -115.51
C THR A 838 -53.68 39.81 -114.34
N THR A 839 -54.60 38.93 -113.97
CA THR A 839 -55.61 39.16 -112.93
C THR A 839 -55.79 37.90 -112.09
N GLU A 840 -55.99 38.06 -110.79
CA GLU A 840 -56.08 36.96 -109.81
C GLU A 840 -57.06 37.31 -108.68
N ASP A 841 -57.83 36.32 -108.22
CA ASP A 841 -58.70 36.42 -107.03
C ASP A 841 -58.04 35.84 -105.75
N GLU A 842 -58.69 36.00 -104.59
CA GLU A 842 -58.24 35.45 -103.30
C GLU A 842 -58.13 33.90 -103.29
N ALA A 843 -58.80 33.21 -104.21
CA ALA A 843 -58.73 31.76 -104.38
C ALA A 843 -57.60 31.31 -105.33
N GLY A 844 -56.92 32.24 -106.00
CA GLY A 844 -55.92 31.95 -107.02
C GLY A 844 -56.50 31.41 -108.33
N ASN A 845 -57.70 31.85 -108.73
CA ASN A 845 -58.20 31.77 -110.09
C ASN A 845 -57.52 32.89 -110.90
N GLU A 846 -56.68 32.51 -111.87
CA GLU A 846 -55.82 33.44 -112.61
C GLU A 846 -56.29 33.57 -114.07
N ASN A 847 -56.56 34.79 -114.52
CA ASN A 847 -56.93 35.10 -115.90
C ASN A 847 -55.92 36.05 -116.54
N ASN A 848 -55.41 35.67 -117.72
CA ASN A 848 -54.24 36.25 -118.38
C ASN A 848 -54.53 36.49 -119.86
N ILE A 849 -54.45 37.73 -120.32
CA ILE A 849 -54.65 38.09 -121.74
C ILE A 849 -53.60 39.09 -122.25
N LYS A 850 -53.26 38.96 -123.53
CA LYS A 850 -52.51 39.95 -124.31
C LYS A 850 -53.45 40.68 -125.27
N LEU A 851 -53.29 41.99 -125.39
CA LEU A 851 -54.04 42.84 -126.32
C LEU A 851 -53.07 43.70 -127.14
N VAL A 852 -53.39 43.93 -128.40
CA VAL A 852 -52.62 44.83 -129.29
C VAL A 852 -53.52 46.00 -129.68
N LEU A 853 -53.18 47.19 -129.20
CA LEU A 853 -53.92 48.42 -129.45
C LEU A 853 -53.22 49.23 -130.55
N LYS A 854 -53.96 49.55 -131.60
CA LYS A 854 -53.48 50.30 -132.78
C LYS A 854 -54.35 51.53 -132.92
N SER A 855 -53.78 52.73 -133.02
CA SER A 855 -54.57 53.96 -133.17
C SER A 855 -55.57 53.89 -134.32
N GLU A 856 -56.71 54.57 -134.23
CA GLU A 856 -57.80 54.47 -135.20
C GLU A 856 -57.34 54.83 -136.62
N TRP A 857 -56.43 55.82 -136.73
CA TRP A 857 -55.86 56.26 -137.99
C TRP A 857 -54.99 55.20 -138.69
N LEU A 858 -54.47 54.18 -137.99
CA LEU A 858 -53.77 53.04 -138.62
C LEU A 858 -54.72 52.11 -139.39
N LYS A 859 -56.04 52.21 -139.19
CA LYS A 859 -57.06 51.40 -139.87
C LYS A 859 -57.23 51.76 -141.35
N ASN A 860 -57.04 53.04 -141.68
CA ASN A 860 -57.05 53.55 -143.06
C ASN A 860 -55.67 54.09 -143.51
N LYS A 861 -54.69 54.15 -142.59
CA LYS A 861 -53.34 54.69 -142.77
C LYS A 861 -53.31 56.16 -143.23
N ILE A 862 -54.38 56.92 -142.94
CA ILE A 862 -54.45 58.36 -143.20
C ILE A 862 -53.92 59.10 -141.97
N ILE A 863 -52.87 59.89 -142.14
CA ILE A 863 -52.19 60.57 -141.04
C ILE A 863 -53.01 61.78 -140.54
N PRO A 864 -53.36 61.84 -139.24
CA PRO A 864 -54.05 62.98 -138.63
C PRO A 864 -53.11 64.18 -138.46
N GLY A 865 -53.59 65.37 -138.83
CA GLY A 865 -52.81 66.60 -138.76
C GLY A 865 -52.60 67.16 -137.36
N GLY A 866 -51.46 67.80 -137.13
CA GLY A 866 -51.10 68.43 -135.86
C GLY A 866 -50.92 67.42 -134.71
N LYS A 867 -50.79 66.13 -135.03
CA LYS A 867 -50.52 65.05 -134.07
C LYS A 867 -49.15 64.44 -134.35
N LYS A 868 -48.44 64.12 -133.27
CA LYS A 868 -47.21 63.32 -133.31
C LYS A 868 -47.63 61.85 -133.44
N VAL A 869 -47.40 61.25 -134.61
CA VAL A 869 -47.79 59.87 -134.95
C VAL A 869 -46.58 58.97 -135.09
N LYS A 870 -46.74 57.68 -134.77
CA LYS A 870 -45.67 56.68 -134.91
C LYS A 870 -45.80 55.98 -136.26
N LEU A 871 -44.89 56.28 -137.18
CA LEU A 871 -44.83 55.63 -138.49
C LEU A 871 -43.85 54.44 -138.47
N ARG A 872 -44.11 53.42 -139.29
CA ARG A 872 -43.32 52.18 -139.37
C ARG A 872 -42.60 52.09 -140.72
N SER A 873 -41.31 51.72 -140.68
CA SER A 873 -40.54 51.36 -141.89
C SER A 873 -41.20 50.19 -142.61
N GLY A 874 -41.38 50.32 -143.93
CA GLY A 874 -42.04 49.30 -144.76
C GLY A 874 -43.53 49.54 -145.00
N ASP A 875 -44.15 50.46 -144.27
CA ASP A 875 -45.56 50.81 -144.46
C ASP A 875 -45.75 52.01 -145.41
N VAL A 876 -46.90 52.00 -146.08
CA VAL A 876 -47.41 53.09 -146.91
C VAL A 876 -48.51 53.83 -146.14
N TYR A 877 -48.46 55.16 -146.17
CA TYR A 877 -49.41 56.04 -145.51
C TYR A 877 -49.85 57.17 -146.44
N THR A 878 -50.97 57.83 -146.09
CA THR A 878 -51.56 58.91 -146.89
C THR A 878 -51.77 60.15 -146.02
N LEU A 879 -51.47 61.33 -146.52
CA LEU A 879 -51.88 62.59 -145.87
C LEU A 879 -53.27 63.00 -146.38
N GLU A 880 -54.13 63.58 -145.54
CA GLU A 880 -55.42 64.14 -146.02
C GLU A 880 -55.18 65.21 -147.11
N PRO A 881 -56.14 65.54 -147.98
CA PRO A 881 -56.01 66.66 -148.91
C PRO A 881 -55.58 67.98 -148.23
N GLY A 882 -54.57 68.63 -148.81
CA GLY A 882 -53.93 69.86 -148.31
C GLY A 882 -52.46 69.96 -148.74
N ALA A 883 -51.81 71.08 -148.41
CA ALA A 883 -50.35 71.18 -148.42
C ALA A 883 -49.84 70.91 -146.99
N TRP A 884 -48.79 70.11 -146.86
CA TRP A 884 -48.27 69.67 -145.56
C TRP A 884 -46.76 69.84 -145.46
N VAL A 885 -46.27 70.08 -144.25
CA VAL A 885 -44.85 69.97 -143.90
C VAL A 885 -44.69 68.96 -142.76
N VAL A 886 -43.56 68.26 -142.72
CA VAL A 886 -43.12 67.54 -141.52
C VAL A 886 -42.53 68.56 -140.56
N ALA A 887 -42.87 68.52 -139.28
CA ALA A 887 -42.36 69.47 -138.29
C ALA A 887 -40.81 69.41 -138.21
N GLY A 888 -40.15 70.49 -138.65
CA GLY A 888 -38.68 70.57 -138.77
C GLY A 888 -38.13 70.45 -140.20
N ASP A 889 -38.97 70.11 -141.18
CA ASP A 889 -38.69 70.11 -142.63
C ASP A 889 -39.36 71.34 -143.29
N SER A 890 -38.84 71.78 -144.44
CA SER A 890 -39.47 72.80 -145.29
C SER A 890 -40.02 72.24 -146.60
N THR A 891 -39.84 70.94 -146.85
CA THR A 891 -40.41 70.20 -147.98
C THR A 891 -41.93 70.14 -147.86
N VAL A 892 -42.63 70.56 -148.92
CA VAL A 892 -44.09 70.57 -148.98
C VAL A 892 -44.59 69.28 -149.63
N TYR A 893 -45.29 68.46 -148.84
CA TYR A 893 -45.91 67.21 -149.24
C TYR A 893 -47.37 67.48 -149.64
N ASN A 894 -47.75 67.07 -150.86
CA ASN A 894 -49.13 67.24 -151.34
C ASN A 894 -50.01 66.10 -150.81
N GLY A 895 -51.04 66.47 -150.06
CA GLY A 895 -52.03 65.56 -149.49
C GLY A 895 -52.89 64.87 -150.54
N GLY A 896 -53.39 63.69 -150.21
CA GLY A 896 -54.13 62.80 -151.12
C GLY A 896 -53.24 61.85 -151.93
N GLN A 897 -51.91 61.87 -151.74
CA GLN A 897 -50.99 60.87 -152.28
C GLN A 897 -50.49 59.92 -151.19
N GLU A 898 -50.35 58.64 -151.55
CA GLU A 898 -49.65 57.63 -150.76
C GLU A 898 -48.13 57.86 -150.80
N PHE A 899 -47.47 57.70 -149.66
CA PHE A 899 -46.01 57.71 -149.55
C PHE A 899 -45.51 56.57 -148.67
N PHE A 900 -44.30 56.08 -148.98
CA PHE A 900 -43.68 54.94 -148.31
C PHE A 900 -42.69 55.42 -147.24
N VAL A 901 -42.78 54.86 -146.04
CA VAL A 901 -41.90 55.21 -144.91
C VAL A 901 -40.69 54.29 -144.90
N THR A 902 -39.50 54.87 -145.03
CA THR A 902 -38.22 54.12 -145.06
C THR A 902 -37.66 53.83 -143.67
N SER A 903 -38.01 54.62 -142.64
CA SER A 903 -37.52 54.50 -141.28
C SER A 903 -38.66 54.63 -140.27
N SER A 904 -38.75 53.72 -139.29
CA SER A 904 -39.72 53.85 -138.20
C SER A 904 -39.34 55.02 -137.31
N GLY A 905 -40.33 55.76 -136.80
CA GLY A 905 -40.10 56.89 -135.90
C GLY A 905 -41.37 57.67 -135.60
N ASP A 906 -41.24 58.66 -134.70
CA ASP A 906 -42.32 59.59 -134.40
C ASP A 906 -42.22 60.81 -135.31
N TYR A 907 -43.31 61.18 -135.98
CA TYR A 907 -43.38 62.30 -136.92
C TYR A 907 -44.63 63.15 -136.66
N THR A 908 -44.53 64.47 -136.79
CA THR A 908 -45.68 65.39 -136.76
C THR A 908 -45.83 66.02 -138.14
N PHE A 909 -47.05 66.02 -138.68
CA PHE A 909 -47.37 66.65 -139.96
C PHE A 909 -48.33 67.83 -139.72
N GLU A 910 -47.99 68.99 -140.26
CA GLU A 910 -48.72 70.25 -140.07
C GLU A 910 -49.17 70.80 -141.43
N LYS A 911 -50.40 71.33 -141.53
CA LYS A 911 -50.88 71.95 -142.76
C LYS A 911 -50.24 73.33 -142.93
N GLN A 912 -49.80 73.63 -144.16
CA GLN A 912 -49.17 74.88 -144.55
C GLN A 912 -50.20 76.00 -144.79
#